data_AF-A0A1Y1RWJ9-F1
#
_entry.id   AF-A0A1Y1RWJ9-F1
#
_cell.length_a   1.000
_cell.length_b   1.000
_cell.length_c   1.000
_cell.angle_alpha   90.00
_cell.angle_beta   90.00
_cell.angle_gamma   90.00
#
_symmetry.space_group_name_H-M   'P 1'
#
loop_
_entity.id
_entity.type
_entity.pdbx_description
1 polymer ?
#
loop_
_entity_poly.entity_id
_entity_poly.type
_entity_poly.pdbx_seq_one_letter_code
_entity_poly.pdbx_strand_id
1 'polypeptide(L)'
;MIEQMNEIAEEIPQDSRSEEDKGFARSSSDTPPKNVHTLNQKFLINKLNHLNFSSIPVELLFCSSEFAHTRSVMAHPQPCSSERCDFVWAEKAGPEGTVPSGYQLDSIRINLEDQQLIVIEPEDYQMGPEGLTFILPKQARIFEVDPEISETARDITCTVSQSGIAASGELVSFSESTLMVRLRDSAGIRWIEGDYPVHVTLSNSEEPVYSEICRVDSAFSSRSDRCFSLGIGATSVRRYRSRQFRSSRKSLEMSPRVSFRHPLSGRTIERRIGDLSGSGFSFLDEKGTCRLPAGLIIPRVELFFPDYADLKVKAQVIHHTPDSTEGSVRYGLCILDIDPQDHLVLLSLVHQSFDIYASLCKKVDLERLWRFFFESGFIYPEKYTLLQRQKEEIRASFEKLYTQRNNVARHFIYQKDDDILGHLSMVRFYERTWLLHHHASAGMRGRNAGISVLHQVGSYVNDSCRFGRMNLDYMMCYFRRENHFPNRIFGGLVDYAKDRKICSDDEVAYCSLRSENTDLREDPLWSLEEAKEDDYIRLNCFYEEVSGGLLLNAMHLPPFADLEISNREVREAYRELGILRDIQVRALKHNGRLTAIFIVNRSDTGINLSELTNSTTLFLLKPELISKEILSRAFTSLCREGVNSLSPVLVFPRESADKVGVEYEKIYVAWVMDTMIGDKYFEHIQSILRTVKP
;
A
#
# COMPACT_ATOMS: atom_id res chain seq x y z
N MET A 1 37.61 10.78 -4.82
CA MET A 1 38.90 10.30 -4.29
C MET A 1 39.27 9.09 -5.14
N ILE A 2 40.36 9.24 -5.89
CA ILE A 2 40.86 8.38 -6.97
C ILE A 2 41.82 7.31 -6.38
N GLU A 3 42.05 6.21 -7.12
CA GLU A 3 43.14 5.19 -6.99
C GLU A 3 42.98 4.14 -5.86
N GLN A 4 43.20 2.82 -5.99
CA GLN A 4 44.08 1.93 -6.79
C GLN A 4 43.46 0.50 -6.84
N MET A 5 43.38 -0.22 -7.98
CA MET A 5 44.30 -1.26 -8.52
C MET A 5 44.57 -2.51 -7.64
N ASN A 6 44.17 -3.71 -8.10
CA ASN A 6 45.06 -4.73 -8.68
C ASN A 6 44.39 -6.06 -9.06
N GLU A 7 44.88 -6.63 -10.16
CA GLU A 7 44.60 -7.92 -10.82
C GLU A 7 45.16 -9.12 -10.05
N ILE A 8 44.52 -10.29 -10.16
CA ILE A 8 45.18 -11.61 -10.25
C ILE A 8 44.35 -12.52 -11.18
N ALA A 9 45.01 -13.05 -12.22
CA ALA A 9 44.58 -14.13 -13.10
C ALA A 9 45.46 -15.37 -12.87
N GLU A 10 45.11 -16.48 -13.53
CA GLU A 10 45.73 -17.84 -13.52
C GLU A 10 45.16 -18.77 -12.42
N GLU A 11 44.69 -20.00 -12.67
CA GLU A 11 45.17 -21.05 -13.57
C GLU A 11 44.03 -22.09 -13.82
N ILE A 12 43.87 -22.57 -15.06
CA ILE A 12 42.95 -23.66 -15.44
C ILE A 12 43.81 -24.85 -15.90
N PRO A 13 43.68 -26.06 -15.32
CA PRO A 13 44.21 -27.26 -15.93
C PRO A 13 43.18 -27.88 -16.88
N GLN A 14 43.59 -28.02 -18.14
CA GLN A 14 43.03 -29.01 -19.06
C GLN A 14 43.43 -30.40 -18.59
N ASP A 15 42.49 -31.34 -18.55
CA ASP A 15 42.83 -32.74 -18.75
C ASP A 15 41.80 -33.47 -19.63
N SER A 16 42.32 -34.53 -20.21
CA SER A 16 42.16 -35.16 -21.49
C SER A 16 40.89 -35.99 -21.70
N ARG A 17 40.53 -36.13 -22.99
CA ARG A 17 39.53 -37.04 -23.54
C ARG A 17 40.08 -38.47 -23.55
N SER A 18 39.27 -39.45 -23.14
CA SER A 18 39.28 -40.79 -23.71
C SER A 18 37.85 -41.19 -24.09
N GLU A 19 37.67 -41.54 -25.37
CA GLU A 19 36.46 -42.13 -25.94
C GLU A 19 36.39 -43.64 -25.65
N GLU A 20 35.20 -44.20 -25.88
CA GLU A 20 34.77 -45.61 -25.85
C GLU A 20 34.19 -46.12 -24.53
N ASP A 21 32.85 -46.09 -24.40
CA ASP A 21 32.05 -47.30 -24.66
C ASP A 21 30.56 -46.94 -24.86
N LYS A 22 29.93 -47.48 -25.93
CA LYS A 22 28.53 -47.22 -26.30
C LYS A 22 27.65 -48.34 -25.74
N GLY A 23 27.02 -48.08 -24.59
CA GLY A 23 25.93 -48.90 -24.04
C GLY A 23 24.63 -48.12 -23.94
N PHE A 24 23.54 -48.65 -24.50
CA PHE A 24 22.18 -48.12 -24.43
C PHE A 24 21.78 -47.74 -22.98
N ALA A 25 21.61 -46.45 -22.68
CA ALA A 25 21.10 -45.98 -21.39
C ALA A 25 19.63 -45.53 -21.52
N ARG A 26 18.76 -46.19 -20.75
CA ARG A 26 17.37 -45.80 -20.50
C ARG A 26 17.34 -44.41 -19.86
N SER A 27 16.43 -43.55 -20.30
CA SER A 27 16.17 -42.25 -19.67
C SER A 27 15.45 -42.46 -18.33
N SER A 28 16.21 -42.49 -17.24
CA SER A 28 15.71 -42.39 -15.87
C SER A 28 15.88 -40.96 -15.38
N SER A 29 14.78 -40.24 -15.16
CA SER A 29 14.76 -39.00 -14.39
C SER A 29 14.80 -39.29 -12.88
N ASP A 30 15.76 -40.10 -12.45
CA ASP A 30 16.03 -40.37 -11.04
C ASP A 30 17.36 -39.70 -10.68
N THR A 31 17.31 -38.42 -10.33
CA THR A 31 18.36 -37.84 -9.50
C THR A 31 18.15 -38.38 -8.09
N PRO A 32 19.10 -39.13 -7.49
CA PRO A 32 18.91 -39.64 -6.14
C PRO A 32 18.83 -38.47 -5.15
N PRO A 33 17.85 -38.46 -4.23
CA PRO A 33 17.73 -37.40 -3.23
C PRO A 33 18.98 -37.34 -2.34
N LYS A 34 19.44 -36.11 -2.07
CA LYS A 34 20.53 -35.86 -1.12
C LYS A 34 20.01 -36.16 0.30
N ASN A 35 20.84 -36.85 1.09
CA ASN A 35 20.61 -37.24 2.49
C ASN A 35 19.42 -38.19 2.75
N VAL A 36 19.72 -39.50 2.84
CA VAL A 36 18.76 -40.51 3.29
C VAL A 36 18.86 -40.67 4.80
N HIS A 37 17.79 -40.35 5.51
CA HIS A 37 17.66 -40.64 6.95
C HIS A 37 16.66 -41.78 7.17
N THR A 38 16.93 -42.66 8.13
CA THR A 38 16.04 -43.78 8.48
C THR A 38 15.18 -43.44 9.70
N LEU A 39 13.85 -43.53 9.57
CA LEU A 39 12.92 -43.42 10.70
C LEU A 39 12.73 -44.75 11.40
N ASN A 40 12.56 -44.72 12.73
CA ASN A 40 12.17 -45.91 13.47
C ASN A 40 10.66 -46.20 13.36
N GLN A 41 10.29 -47.47 13.49
CA GLN A 41 8.91 -47.96 13.38
C GLN A 41 7.93 -47.27 14.33
N LYS A 42 8.37 -46.91 15.55
CA LYS A 42 7.53 -46.23 16.55
C LYS A 42 7.08 -44.84 16.08
N PHE A 43 7.97 -44.09 15.43
CA PHE A 43 7.64 -42.79 14.87
C PHE A 43 6.65 -42.91 13.71
N LEU A 44 6.82 -43.92 12.84
CA LEU A 44 5.90 -44.20 11.73
C LEU A 44 4.48 -44.52 12.21
N ILE A 45 4.35 -45.36 13.24
CA ILE A 45 3.06 -45.69 13.85
C ILE A 45 2.37 -44.41 14.37
N ASN A 46 3.10 -43.57 15.12
CA ASN A 46 2.56 -42.31 15.62
C ASN A 46 2.14 -41.36 14.48
N LYS A 47 2.91 -41.31 13.38
CA LYS A 47 2.57 -40.47 12.23
C LYS A 47 1.33 -40.98 11.50
N LEU A 48 1.21 -42.29 11.27
CA LEU A 48 0.01 -42.90 10.67
C LEU A 48 -1.22 -42.68 11.55
N ASN A 49 -1.08 -42.78 12.88
CA ASN A 49 -2.16 -42.47 13.81
C ASN A 49 -2.55 -40.98 13.80
N HIS A 50 -1.58 -40.06 13.64
CA HIS A 50 -1.88 -38.64 13.46
C HIS A 50 -2.67 -38.40 12.15
N LEU A 51 -2.25 -39.02 11.04
CA LEU A 51 -2.96 -38.91 9.76
C LEU A 51 -4.38 -39.49 9.84
N ASN A 52 -4.55 -40.62 10.53
CA ASN A 52 -5.87 -41.19 10.84
C ASN A 52 -6.73 -40.21 11.67
N PHE A 53 -6.19 -39.68 12.76
CA PHE A 53 -6.87 -38.73 13.63
C PHE A 53 -7.31 -37.46 12.88
N SER A 54 -6.47 -36.96 11.96
CA SER A 54 -6.74 -35.78 11.14
C SER A 54 -7.54 -36.08 9.87
N SER A 55 -7.97 -37.33 9.63
CA SER A 55 -8.62 -37.77 8.39
C SER A 55 -7.85 -37.44 7.11
N ILE A 56 -6.52 -37.40 7.17
CA ILE A 56 -5.65 -37.09 6.03
C ILE A 56 -5.31 -38.39 5.28
N PRO A 57 -5.58 -38.50 3.98
CA PRO A 57 -5.22 -39.68 3.21
C PRO A 57 -3.71 -39.70 2.87
N VAL A 58 -3.21 -40.88 2.56
CA VAL A 58 -1.85 -41.12 2.07
C VAL A 58 -1.87 -41.59 0.62
N GLU A 59 -0.78 -41.36 -0.09
CA GLU A 59 -0.63 -41.73 -1.49
C GLU A 59 0.02 -43.12 -1.60
N LEU A 60 -0.58 -44.01 -2.39
CA LEU A 60 -0.02 -45.31 -2.76
C LEU A 60 0.37 -45.29 -4.23
N LEU A 61 1.64 -45.53 -4.50
CA LEU A 61 2.19 -45.60 -5.85
C LEU A 61 2.26 -47.05 -6.32
N PHE A 62 1.65 -47.30 -7.48
CA PHE A 62 1.65 -48.57 -8.18
C PHE A 62 2.46 -48.46 -9.47
N CYS A 63 3.35 -49.40 -9.74
CA CYS A 63 4.18 -49.45 -10.94
C CYS A 63 3.75 -50.60 -11.84
N SER A 64 3.71 -50.35 -13.16
CA SER A 64 3.48 -51.43 -14.13
C SER A 64 4.72 -52.32 -14.24
N SER A 65 4.51 -53.64 -14.23
CA SER A 65 5.60 -54.59 -14.51
C SER A 65 6.05 -54.61 -15.98
N GLU A 66 5.25 -54.04 -16.89
CA GLU A 66 5.44 -54.13 -18.34
C GLU A 66 5.82 -52.79 -18.98
N PHE A 67 5.42 -51.66 -18.38
CA PHE A 67 5.62 -50.32 -18.94
C PHE A 67 6.27 -49.39 -17.92
N ALA A 68 6.99 -48.37 -18.39
CA ALA A 68 7.47 -47.27 -17.54
C ALA A 68 6.30 -46.32 -17.18
N HIS A 69 5.28 -46.85 -16.52
CA HIS A 69 4.06 -46.15 -16.16
C HIS A 69 3.72 -46.42 -14.69
N THR A 70 3.40 -45.35 -13.95
CA THR A 70 2.99 -45.40 -12.55
C THR A 70 1.58 -44.87 -12.35
N ARG A 71 0.90 -45.35 -11.31
CA ARG A 71 -0.45 -44.98 -10.92
C ARG A 71 -0.48 -44.67 -9.44
N SER A 72 -1.11 -43.55 -9.08
CA SER A 72 -1.28 -43.14 -7.69
C SER A 72 -2.73 -43.35 -7.26
N VAL A 73 -2.93 -43.88 -6.06
CA VAL A 73 -4.23 -44.12 -5.42
C VAL A 73 -4.20 -43.61 -3.99
N MET A 74 -5.27 -42.96 -3.54
CA MET A 74 -5.36 -42.43 -2.18
C MET A 74 -6.05 -43.41 -1.23
N ALA A 75 -5.52 -43.57 -0.01
CA ALA A 75 -6.16 -44.35 1.05
C ALA A 75 -6.04 -43.68 2.42
N HIS A 76 -6.96 -43.96 3.33
CA HIS A 76 -6.92 -43.48 4.70
C HIS A 76 -6.31 -44.54 5.62
N PRO A 77 -5.25 -44.21 6.37
CA PRO A 77 -4.71 -45.12 7.38
C PRO A 77 -5.74 -45.35 8.49
N GLN A 78 -5.86 -46.59 8.97
CA GLN A 78 -6.62 -46.92 10.18
C GLN A 78 -5.74 -46.81 11.43
N PRO A 79 -6.32 -46.79 12.64
CA PRO A 79 -5.54 -46.78 13.88
C PRO A 79 -4.60 -48.00 13.96
N CYS A 80 -3.32 -47.74 14.16
CA CYS A 80 -2.27 -48.75 14.23
C CYS A 80 -1.67 -48.78 15.65
N SER A 81 -1.66 -49.93 16.30
CA SER A 81 -1.04 -50.14 17.63
C SER A 81 0.18 -51.07 17.59
N SER A 82 0.46 -51.65 16.42
CA SER A 82 1.52 -52.63 16.19
C SER A 82 2.14 -52.43 14.79
N GLU A 83 3.00 -53.35 14.36
CA GLU A 83 3.59 -53.35 13.03
C GLU A 83 2.58 -53.60 11.90
N ARG A 84 1.43 -54.22 12.18
CA ARG A 84 0.37 -54.41 11.19
C ARG A 84 -0.43 -53.13 11.00
N CYS A 85 -0.53 -52.68 9.75
CA CYS A 85 -1.28 -51.49 9.35
C CYS A 85 -2.38 -51.86 8.35
N ASP A 86 -3.54 -51.24 8.52
CA ASP A 86 -4.70 -51.40 7.64
C ASP A 86 -5.08 -50.03 7.08
N PHE A 87 -5.24 -49.92 5.77
CA PHE A 87 -5.66 -48.71 5.06
C PHE A 87 -6.99 -48.98 4.35
N VAL A 88 -7.88 -47.98 4.31
CA VAL A 88 -9.17 -48.04 3.59
C VAL A 88 -9.12 -47.12 2.39
N TRP A 89 -9.61 -47.55 1.23
CA TRP A 89 -9.58 -46.72 0.02
C TRP A 89 -10.36 -45.42 0.21
N ALA A 90 -9.80 -44.29 -0.25
CA ALA A 90 -10.49 -43.00 -0.17
C ALA A 90 -11.67 -42.91 -1.15
N GLU A 91 -11.59 -43.65 -2.26
CA GLU A 91 -12.67 -43.78 -3.24
C GLU A 91 -13.46 -45.07 -3.00
N LYS A 92 -14.80 -44.99 -3.04
CA LYS A 92 -15.71 -46.12 -2.80
C LYS A 92 -15.59 -47.28 -3.80
N ALA A 93 -14.96 -47.05 -4.96
CA ALA A 93 -14.81 -48.08 -5.99
C ALA A 93 -13.61 -49.02 -5.76
N GLY A 94 -12.74 -48.73 -4.78
CA GLY A 94 -11.49 -49.48 -4.59
C GLY A 94 -10.58 -49.43 -5.85
N PRO A 95 -9.52 -50.27 -5.90
CA PRO A 95 -8.62 -50.35 -7.04
C PRO A 95 -9.23 -51.06 -8.26
N GLU A 96 -10.36 -51.78 -8.10
CA GLU A 96 -11.10 -52.47 -9.16
C GLU A 96 -11.77 -51.45 -10.11
N GLY A 97 -10.95 -50.88 -11.01
CA GLY A 97 -11.34 -49.87 -11.99
C GLY A 97 -10.32 -48.73 -12.14
N THR A 98 -9.44 -48.54 -11.16
CA THR A 98 -8.43 -47.47 -11.12
C THR A 98 -6.99 -47.98 -11.32
N VAL A 99 -6.70 -49.22 -10.94
CA VAL A 99 -5.39 -49.87 -11.13
C VAL A 99 -5.53 -51.04 -12.12
N PRO A 100 -4.94 -50.96 -13.33
CA PRO A 100 -4.99 -52.05 -14.31
C PRO A 100 -4.33 -53.33 -13.80
N SER A 101 -4.75 -54.48 -14.32
CA SER A 101 -4.05 -55.75 -14.14
C SER A 101 -2.59 -55.62 -14.63
N GLY A 102 -1.62 -56.06 -13.80
CA GLY A 102 -0.18 -55.94 -14.08
C GLY A 102 0.53 -54.77 -13.37
N TYR A 103 -0.13 -54.11 -12.41
CA TYR A 103 0.47 -53.11 -11.54
C TYR A 103 0.70 -53.68 -10.14
N GLN A 104 1.87 -53.41 -9.56
CA GLN A 104 2.24 -53.80 -8.20
C GLN A 104 2.43 -52.57 -7.33
N LEU A 105 2.13 -52.68 -6.04
CA LEU A 105 2.37 -51.60 -5.09
C LEU A 105 3.89 -51.46 -4.93
N ASP A 106 4.39 -50.27 -5.26
CA ASP A 106 5.80 -49.92 -5.17
C ASP A 106 6.09 -49.26 -3.84
N SER A 107 5.35 -48.20 -3.52
CA SER A 107 5.61 -47.41 -2.33
C SER A 107 4.36 -46.71 -1.78
N ILE A 108 4.38 -46.46 -0.47
CA ILE A 108 3.43 -45.58 0.22
C ILE A 108 4.16 -44.28 0.57
N ARG A 109 3.58 -43.16 0.16
CA ARG A 109 4.16 -41.82 0.23
C ARG A 109 3.40 -40.96 1.24
N ILE A 110 4.13 -40.41 2.21
CA ILE A 110 3.60 -39.48 3.22
C ILE A 110 4.39 -38.18 3.16
N ASN A 111 3.72 -37.11 2.74
CA ASN A 111 4.29 -35.77 2.76
C ASN A 111 4.28 -35.20 4.19
N LEU A 112 5.45 -34.77 4.68
CA LEU A 112 5.59 -34.02 5.92
C LEU A 112 5.55 -32.51 5.67
N GLU A 113 5.23 -31.76 6.71
CA GLU A 113 5.09 -30.29 6.66
C GLU A 113 6.44 -29.60 6.37
N ASP A 114 7.56 -30.24 6.70
CA ASP A 114 8.93 -29.70 6.59
C ASP A 114 9.67 -30.17 5.33
N GLN A 115 8.98 -30.36 4.20
CA GLN A 115 9.60 -30.82 2.94
C GLN A 115 10.34 -32.16 3.08
N GLN A 116 9.78 -33.07 3.87
CA GLN A 116 10.28 -34.43 3.99
C GLN A 116 9.22 -35.41 3.47
N LEU A 117 9.64 -36.34 2.63
CA LEU A 117 8.80 -37.41 2.13
C LEU A 117 9.20 -38.68 2.84
N ILE A 118 8.28 -39.25 3.61
CA ILE A 118 8.44 -40.62 4.09
C ILE A 118 7.97 -41.54 2.97
N VAL A 119 8.86 -42.44 2.57
CA VAL A 119 8.54 -43.53 1.66
C VAL A 119 8.62 -44.83 2.43
N ILE A 120 7.50 -45.53 2.44
CA ILE A 120 7.37 -46.87 3.02
C ILE A 120 7.29 -47.84 1.85
N GLU A 121 8.26 -48.73 1.75
CA GLU A 121 8.29 -49.82 0.77
C GLU A 121 7.77 -51.09 1.49
N PRO A 122 6.51 -51.50 1.27
CA PRO A 122 5.97 -52.67 1.95
C PRO A 122 6.52 -53.97 1.32
N GLU A 123 7.18 -54.81 2.13
CA GLU A 123 7.70 -56.12 1.67
C GLU A 123 6.56 -57.13 1.43
N ASP A 124 5.56 -57.13 2.32
CA ASP A 124 4.40 -58.01 2.25
C ASP A 124 3.10 -57.21 2.43
N TYR A 125 2.19 -57.31 1.46
CA TYR A 125 0.89 -56.66 1.51
C TYR A 125 -0.24 -57.54 0.95
N GLN A 126 -1.45 -57.36 1.48
CA GLN A 126 -2.68 -57.96 1.01
C GLN A 126 -3.64 -56.86 0.59
N MET A 127 -4.06 -56.91 -0.67
CA MET A 127 -5.00 -55.96 -1.25
C MET A 127 -6.39 -56.59 -1.34
N GLY A 128 -7.40 -55.88 -0.85
CA GLY A 128 -8.79 -56.29 -0.91
C GLY A 128 -9.70 -55.18 -1.46
N PRO A 129 -10.99 -55.48 -1.68
CA PRO A 129 -11.94 -54.52 -2.22
C PRO A 129 -12.14 -53.28 -1.31
N GLU A 130 -11.97 -53.45 0.00
CA GLU A 130 -12.17 -52.39 1.00
C GLU A 130 -10.88 -51.65 1.37
N GLY A 131 -9.71 -52.25 1.11
CA GLY A 131 -8.46 -51.66 1.59
C GLY A 131 -7.18 -52.43 1.29
N LEU A 132 -6.11 -51.99 1.94
CA LEU A 132 -4.77 -52.59 1.92
C LEU A 132 -4.34 -52.91 3.34
N THR A 133 -3.87 -54.13 3.58
CA THR A 133 -3.18 -54.52 4.82
C THR A 133 -1.72 -54.81 4.52
N PHE A 134 -0.80 -54.29 5.33
CA PHE A 134 0.63 -54.58 5.19
C PHE A 134 1.34 -54.55 6.54
N ILE A 135 2.56 -55.07 6.57
CA ILE A 135 3.44 -54.97 7.74
C ILE A 135 4.40 -53.79 7.54
N LEU A 136 4.42 -52.86 8.50
CA LEU A 136 5.36 -51.75 8.53
C LEU A 136 6.80 -52.27 8.61
N PRO A 137 7.70 -51.82 7.72
CA PRO A 137 9.12 -52.14 7.84
C PRO A 137 9.71 -51.56 9.14
N LYS A 138 10.80 -52.17 9.62
CA LYS A 138 11.49 -51.71 10.84
C LYS A 138 12.05 -50.30 10.70
N GLN A 139 12.36 -49.89 9.47
CA GLN A 139 12.84 -48.57 9.11
C GLN A 139 12.14 -48.10 7.83
N ALA A 140 11.78 -46.82 7.76
CA ALA A 140 11.35 -46.19 6.52
C ALA A 140 12.36 -45.12 6.11
N ARG A 141 12.43 -44.83 4.82
CA ARG A 141 13.32 -43.82 4.26
C ARG A 141 12.62 -42.46 4.32
N ILE A 142 13.28 -41.49 4.93
CA ILE A 142 12.96 -40.08 4.71
C ILE A 142 13.83 -39.57 3.59
N PHE A 143 13.19 -38.88 2.66
CA PHE A 143 13.86 -38.04 1.68
C PHE A 143 13.61 -36.59 2.02
N GLU A 144 14.65 -35.77 1.94
CA GLU A 144 14.45 -34.35 1.74
C GLU A 144 13.88 -34.17 0.33
N VAL A 145 12.69 -33.58 0.28
CA VAL A 145 11.95 -33.26 -0.93
C VAL A 145 12.65 -32.06 -1.54
N ASP A 146 13.07 -32.17 -2.80
CA ASP A 146 13.66 -31.05 -3.53
C ASP A 146 12.74 -29.81 -3.41
N PRO A 147 13.24 -28.63 -3.02
CA PRO A 147 12.44 -27.40 -2.95
C PRO A 147 11.77 -27.02 -4.29
N GLU A 148 12.16 -27.64 -5.42
CA GLU A 148 11.44 -27.56 -6.69
C GLU A 148 10.10 -28.33 -6.71
N ILE A 149 9.80 -29.17 -5.71
CA ILE A 149 8.56 -29.96 -5.65
C ILE A 149 7.38 -29.06 -5.31
N SER A 150 6.42 -29.05 -6.24
CA SER A 150 5.23 -28.22 -6.22
C SER A 150 4.25 -28.61 -5.10
N GLU A 151 3.69 -27.61 -4.43
CA GLU A 151 2.60 -27.74 -3.47
C GLU A 151 1.25 -27.79 -4.18
N THR A 152 0.31 -28.60 -3.70
CA THR A 152 -1.06 -28.65 -4.24
C THR A 152 -1.80 -27.35 -3.97
N ALA A 153 -2.41 -26.79 -5.02
CA ALA A 153 -3.29 -25.64 -4.88
C ALA A 153 -4.70 -26.06 -4.44
N ARG A 154 -5.43 -25.18 -3.75
CA ARG A 154 -6.79 -25.44 -3.26
C ARG A 154 -7.73 -24.34 -3.71
N ASP A 155 -8.76 -24.72 -4.47
CA ASP A 155 -9.85 -23.84 -4.92
C ASP A 155 -9.38 -22.59 -5.68
N ILE A 156 -8.34 -22.74 -6.52
CA ILE A 156 -7.78 -21.65 -7.33
C ILE A 156 -8.17 -21.81 -8.79
N THR A 157 -8.95 -20.84 -9.26
CA THR A 157 -9.27 -20.72 -10.69
C THR A 157 -8.10 -20.10 -11.44
N CYS A 158 -7.88 -20.58 -12.67
CA CYS A 158 -6.81 -20.12 -13.53
C CYS A 158 -7.38 -19.66 -14.87
N THR A 159 -6.90 -18.53 -15.37
CA THR A 159 -7.09 -18.11 -16.76
C THR A 159 -5.73 -17.91 -17.42
N VAL A 160 -5.52 -18.59 -18.54
CA VAL A 160 -4.32 -18.46 -19.38
C VAL A 160 -4.72 -17.79 -20.68
N SER A 161 -4.00 -16.73 -21.07
CA SER A 161 -4.23 -16.04 -22.32
C SER A 161 -2.97 -15.81 -23.15
N GLN A 162 -3.13 -15.86 -24.47
CA GLN A 162 -2.08 -15.63 -25.46
C GLN A 162 -2.70 -15.06 -26.74
N SER A 163 -2.21 -13.91 -27.22
CA SER A 163 -2.62 -13.32 -28.50
C SER A 163 -4.15 -13.21 -28.72
N GLY A 164 -4.91 -12.89 -27.67
CA GLY A 164 -6.38 -12.76 -27.72
C GLY A 164 -7.16 -14.06 -27.49
N ILE A 165 -6.47 -15.21 -27.40
CA ILE A 165 -7.06 -16.47 -26.93
C ILE A 165 -7.05 -16.46 -25.41
N ALA A 166 -8.14 -16.91 -24.78
CA ALA A 166 -8.23 -17.10 -23.34
C ALA A 166 -8.84 -18.47 -23.04
N ALA A 167 -8.25 -19.17 -22.08
CA ALA A 167 -8.66 -20.48 -21.63
C ALA A 167 -8.74 -20.51 -20.10
N SER A 168 -9.81 -21.11 -19.57
CA SER A 168 -10.06 -21.16 -18.12
C SER A 168 -9.91 -22.58 -17.59
N GLY A 169 -9.52 -22.68 -16.33
CA GLY A 169 -9.22 -23.93 -15.67
C GLY A 169 -8.90 -23.74 -14.19
N GLU A 170 -8.02 -24.58 -13.67
CA GLU A 170 -7.60 -24.58 -12.27
C GLU A 170 -6.07 -24.64 -12.16
N LEU A 171 -5.55 -24.10 -11.06
CA LEU A 171 -4.19 -24.37 -10.62
C LEU A 171 -4.18 -25.72 -9.91
N VAL A 172 -3.32 -26.64 -10.36
CA VAL A 172 -3.16 -27.98 -9.78
C VAL A 172 -2.10 -27.95 -8.68
N SER A 173 -0.93 -27.39 -9.00
CA SER A 173 0.17 -27.26 -8.05
C SER A 173 1.08 -26.08 -8.40
N PHE A 174 1.92 -25.65 -7.45
CA PHE A 174 2.80 -24.50 -7.62
C PHE A 174 4.10 -24.64 -6.80
N SER A 175 5.17 -24.03 -7.28
CA SER A 175 6.39 -23.75 -6.52
C SER A 175 6.69 -22.25 -6.59
N GLU A 176 7.87 -21.80 -6.14
CA GLU A 176 8.29 -20.41 -6.28
C GLU A 176 8.57 -20.01 -7.73
N SER A 177 8.86 -20.98 -8.59
CA SER A 177 9.31 -20.81 -9.96
C SER A 177 8.41 -21.47 -11.00
N THR A 178 7.44 -22.31 -10.60
CA THR A 178 6.62 -23.10 -11.54
C THR A 178 5.15 -23.12 -11.13
N LEU A 179 4.26 -23.05 -12.11
CA LEU A 179 2.81 -23.24 -11.95
C LEU A 179 2.34 -24.39 -12.82
N MET A 180 1.65 -25.36 -12.22
CA MET A 180 1.02 -26.45 -12.95
C MET A 180 -0.47 -26.17 -13.08
N VAL A 181 -0.95 -25.96 -14.30
CA VAL A 181 -2.35 -25.59 -14.57
C VAL A 181 -3.06 -26.65 -15.41
N ARG A 182 -4.35 -26.85 -15.15
CA ARG A 182 -5.23 -27.72 -15.94
C ARG A 182 -6.33 -26.88 -16.54
N LEU A 183 -6.38 -26.81 -17.87
CA LEU A 183 -7.33 -26.00 -18.63
C LEU A 183 -8.43 -26.89 -19.22
N ARG A 184 -9.68 -26.45 -19.11
CA ARG A 184 -10.85 -27.16 -19.63
C ARG A 184 -10.87 -27.08 -21.14
N ASP A 185 -11.07 -28.22 -21.80
CA ASP A 185 -11.06 -28.26 -23.27
C ASP A 185 -12.00 -27.22 -23.90
N SER A 186 -11.46 -26.44 -24.84
CA SER A 186 -12.19 -25.43 -25.58
C SER A 186 -11.53 -25.22 -26.95
N ALA A 187 -12.31 -24.79 -27.95
CA ALA A 187 -11.84 -24.63 -29.33
C ALA A 187 -10.60 -23.70 -29.46
N GLY A 188 -10.36 -22.85 -28.46
CA GLY A 188 -9.22 -21.93 -28.38
C GLY A 188 -7.91 -22.55 -27.87
N ILE A 189 -7.97 -23.58 -27.02
CA ILE A 189 -6.80 -24.09 -26.28
C ILE A 189 -5.71 -24.67 -27.18
N ARG A 190 -6.07 -25.25 -28.32
CA ARG A 190 -5.11 -25.80 -29.29
C ARG A 190 -4.16 -24.75 -29.85
N TRP A 191 -4.56 -23.48 -29.84
CA TRP A 191 -3.80 -22.35 -30.38
C TRP A 191 -2.88 -21.69 -29.34
N ILE A 192 -2.84 -22.21 -28.10
CA ILE A 192 -1.80 -21.84 -27.15
C ILE A 192 -0.52 -22.58 -27.57
N GLU A 193 0.44 -21.80 -28.05
CA GLU A 193 1.74 -22.25 -28.53
C GLU A 193 2.77 -22.23 -27.40
N GLY A 194 3.53 -23.32 -27.25
CA GLY A 194 4.49 -23.49 -26.15
C GLY A 194 5.74 -22.60 -26.26
N ASP A 195 6.11 -22.18 -27.46
CA ASP A 195 7.32 -21.37 -27.68
C ASP A 195 7.14 -19.90 -27.28
N TYR A 196 5.90 -19.47 -27.03
CA TYR A 196 5.56 -18.08 -26.72
C TYR A 196 5.09 -17.94 -25.27
N PRO A 197 5.37 -16.79 -24.63
CA PRO A 197 4.89 -16.52 -23.28
C PRO A 197 3.36 -16.48 -23.24
N VAL A 198 2.83 -16.78 -22.06
CA VAL A 198 1.40 -16.73 -21.75
C VAL A 198 1.17 -15.80 -20.58
N HIS A 199 0.06 -15.07 -20.59
CA HIS A 199 -0.39 -14.31 -19.43
C HIS A 199 -1.26 -15.20 -18.56
N VAL A 200 -0.91 -15.32 -17.27
CA VAL A 200 -1.61 -16.16 -16.31
C VAL A 200 -2.26 -15.27 -15.27
N THR A 201 -3.55 -15.50 -15.02
CA THR A 201 -4.27 -14.90 -13.90
C THR A 201 -4.80 -16.02 -13.00
N LEU A 202 -4.43 -15.99 -11.72
CA LEU A 202 -4.94 -16.88 -10.70
C LEU A 202 -5.87 -16.11 -9.76
N SER A 203 -7.03 -16.67 -9.49
CA SER A 203 -8.02 -16.07 -8.60
C SER A 203 -8.51 -17.09 -7.58
N ASN A 204 -8.61 -16.64 -6.32
CA ASN A 204 -9.35 -17.37 -5.30
C ASN A 204 -10.87 -17.07 -5.45
N SER A 205 -11.69 -17.46 -4.48
CA SER A 205 -13.13 -17.24 -4.52
C SER A 205 -13.58 -15.77 -4.48
N GLU A 206 -12.69 -14.85 -4.10
CA GLU A 206 -13.02 -13.45 -3.84
C GLU A 206 -12.39 -12.51 -4.87
N GLU A 207 -11.11 -12.71 -5.20
CA GLU A 207 -10.33 -11.80 -6.03
C GLU A 207 -9.15 -12.46 -6.78
N PRO A 208 -8.61 -11.81 -7.83
CA PRO A 208 -7.34 -12.18 -8.43
C PRO A 208 -6.19 -12.02 -7.43
N VAL A 209 -5.40 -13.09 -7.25
CA VAL A 209 -4.26 -13.15 -6.32
C VAL A 209 -2.91 -13.23 -7.02
N TYR A 210 -2.87 -13.49 -8.33
CA TYR A 210 -1.64 -13.51 -9.11
C TYR A 210 -1.94 -13.14 -10.56
N SER A 211 -1.11 -12.30 -11.19
CA SER A 211 -1.26 -11.95 -12.60
C SER A 211 0.09 -11.58 -13.20
N GLU A 212 0.70 -12.49 -13.96
CA GLU A 212 2.04 -12.30 -14.52
C GLU A 212 2.19 -13.01 -15.88
N ILE A 213 3.28 -12.69 -16.57
CA ILE A 213 3.69 -13.39 -17.79
C ILE A 213 4.56 -14.60 -17.41
N CYS A 214 4.18 -15.78 -17.88
CA CYS A 214 4.90 -17.03 -17.67
C CYS A 214 5.38 -17.62 -19.00
N ARG A 215 6.45 -18.43 -18.94
CA ARG A 215 6.90 -19.25 -20.07
C ARG A 215 6.20 -20.61 -20.01
N VAL A 216 5.85 -21.18 -21.15
CA VAL A 216 5.39 -22.58 -21.18
C VAL A 216 6.60 -23.48 -21.19
N ASP A 217 6.75 -24.30 -20.15
CA ASP A 217 7.87 -25.23 -20.01
C ASP A 217 7.53 -26.60 -20.61
N SER A 218 6.28 -27.04 -20.45
CA SER A 218 5.74 -28.24 -21.09
C SER A 218 4.22 -28.25 -21.13
N ALA A 219 3.65 -29.04 -22.04
CA ALA A 219 2.21 -29.26 -22.14
C ALA A 219 1.90 -30.74 -22.39
N PHE A 220 0.84 -31.26 -21.77
CA PHE A 220 0.36 -32.63 -21.96
C PHE A 220 -1.16 -32.70 -21.82
N SER A 221 -1.77 -33.80 -22.25
CA SER A 221 -3.23 -34.00 -22.18
C SER A 221 -3.60 -35.02 -21.10
N SER A 222 -4.68 -34.76 -20.36
CA SER A 222 -5.21 -35.65 -19.33
C SER A 222 -6.73 -35.71 -19.40
N ARG A 223 -7.31 -36.89 -19.69
CA ARG A 223 -8.77 -37.15 -19.64
C ARG A 223 -9.62 -36.02 -20.26
N SER A 224 -9.25 -35.58 -21.47
CA SER A 224 -9.81 -34.44 -22.25
C SER A 224 -9.31 -33.03 -21.92
N ASP A 225 -8.74 -32.79 -20.74
CA ASP A 225 -8.15 -31.49 -20.39
C ASP A 225 -6.72 -31.34 -20.92
N ARG A 226 -6.26 -30.09 -21.09
CA ARG A 226 -4.88 -29.76 -21.43
C ARG A 226 -4.17 -29.18 -20.21
N CYS A 227 -3.10 -29.84 -19.82
CA CYS A 227 -2.26 -29.51 -18.68
C CYS A 227 -1.01 -28.78 -19.16
N PHE A 228 -0.61 -27.72 -18.46
CA PHE A 228 0.60 -26.94 -18.76
C PHE A 228 1.44 -26.77 -17.51
N SER A 229 2.75 -26.99 -17.65
CA SER A 229 3.74 -26.53 -16.68
C SER A 229 4.28 -25.19 -17.15
N LEU A 230 4.16 -24.18 -16.31
CA LEU A 230 4.47 -22.79 -16.63
C LEU A 230 5.59 -22.27 -15.73
N GLY A 231 6.70 -21.84 -16.32
CA GLY A 231 7.83 -21.25 -15.62
C GLY A 231 7.59 -19.77 -15.31
N ILE A 232 7.78 -19.38 -14.05
CA ILE A 232 7.77 -18.01 -13.56
C ILE A 232 9.18 -17.45 -13.76
N GLY A 233 9.36 -16.63 -14.80
CA GLY A 233 10.67 -16.06 -15.14
C GLY A 233 11.14 -14.95 -14.21
N ALA A 234 10.24 -14.38 -13.40
CA ALA A 234 10.52 -13.24 -12.53
C ALA A 234 10.73 -13.66 -11.08
N THR A 235 11.94 -13.45 -10.54
CA THR A 235 12.22 -13.55 -9.09
C THR A 235 11.88 -12.26 -8.34
N SER A 236 11.55 -11.20 -9.07
CA SER A 236 11.05 -9.95 -8.52
C SER A 236 10.05 -9.28 -9.46
N VAL A 237 9.08 -8.58 -8.87
CA VAL A 237 8.08 -7.78 -9.59
C VAL A 237 8.22 -6.31 -9.20
N ARG A 238 7.80 -5.42 -10.10
CA ARG A 238 7.82 -3.97 -9.86
C ARG A 238 6.42 -3.40 -9.86
N ARG A 239 5.83 -3.27 -8.67
CA ARG A 239 4.52 -2.63 -8.50
C ARG A 239 4.56 -1.11 -8.70
N TYR A 240 5.63 -0.47 -8.21
CA TYR A 240 5.78 0.99 -8.21
C TYR A 240 7.04 1.44 -8.96
N ARG A 241 7.07 2.71 -9.39
CA ARG A 241 8.30 3.31 -9.90
C ARG A 241 9.37 3.30 -8.80
N SER A 242 10.60 2.92 -9.15
CA SER A 242 11.75 3.02 -8.24
C SER A 242 11.91 4.49 -7.86
N ARG A 243 12.09 4.73 -6.57
CA ARG A 243 12.44 6.02 -5.99
C ARG A 243 13.86 5.95 -5.42
N GLN A 244 14.59 7.05 -5.54
CA GLN A 244 15.84 7.27 -4.81
C GLN A 244 15.55 7.38 -3.30
N PHE A 245 14.50 8.09 -2.93
CA PHE A 245 14.06 8.29 -1.56
C PHE A 245 12.94 7.32 -1.23
N ARG A 246 13.34 6.15 -0.74
CA ARG A 246 12.41 5.08 -0.32
C ARG A 246 11.99 5.26 1.14
N SER A 247 10.88 4.63 1.51
CA SER A 247 10.51 4.44 2.91
C SER A 247 11.68 3.82 3.68
N SER A 248 12.07 4.46 4.77
CA SER A 248 13.17 3.97 5.60
C SER A 248 12.75 2.65 6.26
N ARG A 249 13.61 1.64 6.19
CA ARG A 249 13.38 0.32 6.78
C ARG A 249 14.17 0.17 8.07
N LYS A 250 13.53 -0.38 9.10
CA LYS A 250 14.14 -0.64 10.40
C LYS A 250 13.83 -2.05 10.87
N SER A 251 14.82 -2.69 11.47
CA SER A 251 14.60 -3.87 12.31
C SER A 251 14.26 -3.37 13.72
N LEU A 252 13.09 -3.75 14.23
CA LEU A 252 12.63 -3.37 15.56
C LEU A 252 13.26 -4.28 16.61
N GLU A 253 13.64 -3.71 17.75
CA GLU A 253 14.26 -4.45 18.87
C GLU A 253 13.36 -5.59 19.36
N MET A 254 12.06 -5.34 19.44
CA MET A 254 11.04 -6.38 19.61
C MET A 254 10.44 -6.70 18.24
N SER A 255 10.96 -7.74 17.60
CA SER A 255 10.56 -8.09 16.23
C SER A 255 9.08 -8.48 16.17
N PRO A 256 8.25 -7.75 15.39
CA PRO A 256 6.85 -8.10 15.21
C PRO A 256 6.73 -9.43 14.45
N ARG A 257 5.56 -10.05 14.52
CA ARG A 257 5.25 -11.26 13.77
C ARG A 257 4.29 -10.95 12.65
N VAL A 258 4.35 -11.75 11.59
CA VAL A 258 3.40 -11.72 10.49
C VAL A 258 2.67 -13.06 10.45
N SER A 259 1.34 -13.02 10.29
CA SER A 259 0.52 -14.21 10.02
C SER A 259 -0.40 -13.97 8.84
N PHE A 260 -0.55 -14.99 7.99
CA PHE A 260 -1.51 -14.96 6.90
C PHE A 260 -1.86 -16.37 6.44
N ARG A 261 -2.98 -16.49 5.74
CA ARG A 261 -3.35 -17.72 5.03
C ARG A 261 -2.77 -17.67 3.62
N HIS A 262 -1.97 -18.67 3.25
CA HIS A 262 -1.34 -18.77 1.93
C HIS A 262 -2.42 -18.74 0.84
N PRO A 263 -2.39 -17.77 -0.10
CA PRO A 263 -3.48 -17.57 -1.05
C PRO A 263 -3.77 -18.77 -1.96
N LEU A 264 -2.75 -19.58 -2.28
CA LEU A 264 -2.89 -20.69 -3.24
C LEU A 264 -3.14 -22.05 -2.59
N SER A 265 -2.69 -22.26 -1.35
CA SER A 265 -2.78 -23.58 -0.68
C SER A 265 -3.64 -23.57 0.58
N GLY A 266 -3.97 -22.39 1.09
CA GLY A 266 -4.82 -22.23 2.26
C GLY A 266 -4.18 -22.57 3.60
N ARG A 267 -2.89 -22.92 3.64
CA ARG A 267 -2.14 -23.13 4.90
C ARG A 267 -1.89 -21.81 5.63
N THR A 268 -1.77 -21.85 6.95
CA THR A 268 -1.38 -20.68 7.74
C THR A 268 0.13 -20.58 7.80
N ILE A 269 0.67 -19.39 7.53
CA ILE A 269 2.08 -19.07 7.62
C ILE A 269 2.25 -18.02 8.71
N GLU A 270 3.17 -18.28 9.65
CA GLU A 270 3.52 -17.34 10.70
C GLU A 270 5.04 -17.19 10.81
N ARG A 271 5.56 -15.96 10.72
CA ARG A 271 7.00 -15.68 10.72
C ARG A 271 7.33 -14.43 11.53
N ARG A 272 8.60 -14.28 11.92
CA ARG A 272 9.10 -13.03 12.49
C ARG A 272 9.45 -12.06 11.35
N ILE A 273 9.08 -10.81 11.51
CA ILE A 273 9.43 -9.75 10.58
C ILE A 273 10.89 -9.36 10.81
N GLY A 274 11.68 -9.36 9.72
CA GLY A 274 13.09 -8.97 9.74
C GLY A 274 13.29 -7.46 9.70
N ASP A 275 12.61 -6.80 8.76
CA ASP A 275 12.55 -5.34 8.65
C ASP A 275 11.15 -4.84 8.28
N LEU A 276 10.88 -3.59 8.64
CA LEU A 276 9.59 -2.94 8.46
C LEU A 276 9.77 -1.48 8.04
N SER A 277 8.83 -0.99 7.23
CA SER A 277 8.69 0.41 6.83
C SER A 277 7.20 0.76 6.73
N GLY A 278 6.91 2.04 6.49
CA GLY A 278 5.53 2.49 6.27
C GLY A 278 4.83 1.91 5.04
N SER A 279 5.56 1.34 4.07
CA SER A 279 5.00 0.83 2.81
C SER A 279 5.27 -0.65 2.53
N GLY A 280 5.91 -1.37 3.46
CA GLY A 280 6.27 -2.77 3.25
C GLY A 280 7.16 -3.33 4.35
N PHE A 281 7.38 -4.64 4.31
CA PHE A 281 8.14 -5.39 5.31
C PHE A 281 8.90 -6.54 4.65
N SER A 282 9.74 -7.22 5.40
CA SER A 282 10.40 -8.45 4.97
C SER A 282 10.42 -9.49 6.08
N PHE A 283 10.56 -10.76 5.73
CA PHE A 283 10.85 -11.83 6.68
C PHE A 283 11.78 -12.86 6.05
N LEU A 284 12.44 -13.64 6.91
CA LEU A 284 13.27 -14.78 6.52
C LEU A 284 12.48 -16.07 6.71
N ASP A 285 12.70 -17.02 5.81
CA ASP A 285 12.23 -18.39 5.95
C ASP A 285 13.25 -19.38 5.37
N GLU A 286 13.04 -20.66 5.63
CA GLU A 286 13.77 -21.74 4.99
C GLU A 286 13.35 -21.89 3.52
N LYS A 287 14.31 -22.18 2.65
CA LYS A 287 14.09 -22.34 1.21
C LYS A 287 13.05 -23.43 0.95
N GLY A 288 12.08 -23.13 0.09
CA GLY A 288 11.02 -24.08 -0.29
C GLY A 288 9.90 -24.22 0.75
N THR A 289 10.01 -23.59 1.93
CA THR A 289 8.99 -23.72 2.97
C THR A 289 7.81 -22.82 2.69
N CYS A 290 8.00 -21.50 2.50
CA CYS A 290 6.91 -20.53 2.28
C CYS A 290 6.31 -20.57 0.86
N ARG A 291 7.10 -20.93 -0.16
CA ARG A 291 6.69 -21.03 -1.58
C ARG A 291 5.86 -19.85 -2.06
N LEU A 292 6.39 -18.64 -1.94
CA LEU A 292 5.72 -17.41 -2.35
C LEU A 292 6.31 -16.87 -3.66
N PRO A 293 5.67 -17.12 -4.81
CA PRO A 293 6.08 -16.52 -6.08
C PRO A 293 6.08 -15.00 -6.02
N ALA A 294 7.05 -14.38 -6.69
CA ALA A 294 7.02 -12.93 -6.90
C ALA A 294 5.77 -12.55 -7.69
N GLY A 295 5.07 -11.50 -7.26
CA GLY A 295 3.77 -11.10 -7.83
C GLY A 295 2.56 -11.56 -7.04
N LEU A 296 2.69 -12.56 -6.16
CA LEU A 296 1.57 -13.08 -5.38
C LEU A 296 1.01 -12.01 -4.43
N ILE A 297 -0.29 -11.77 -4.53
CA ILE A 297 -1.07 -10.90 -3.65
C ILE A 297 -1.63 -11.76 -2.51
N ILE A 298 -1.42 -11.28 -1.30
CA ILE A 298 -1.96 -11.85 -0.07
C ILE A 298 -3.07 -10.92 0.39
N PRO A 299 -4.36 -11.29 0.22
CA PRO A 299 -5.51 -10.42 0.48
C PRO A 299 -5.55 -9.89 1.92
N ARG A 300 -5.16 -10.72 2.87
CA ARG A 300 -5.17 -10.41 4.30
C ARG A 300 -3.92 -10.94 4.99
N VAL A 301 -3.14 -10.01 5.52
CA VAL A 301 -1.99 -10.23 6.36
C VAL A 301 -2.21 -9.51 7.69
N GLU A 302 -1.89 -10.19 8.78
CA GLU A 302 -1.97 -9.66 10.14
C GLU A 302 -0.55 -9.44 10.66
N LEU A 303 -0.27 -8.22 11.12
CA LEU A 303 1.00 -7.83 11.74
C LEU A 303 0.79 -7.71 13.24
N PHE A 304 1.48 -8.55 14.00
CA PHE A 304 1.38 -8.64 15.46
C PHE A 304 2.51 -7.86 16.09
N PHE A 305 2.15 -6.82 16.84
CA PHE A 305 3.07 -6.03 17.63
C PHE A 305 2.78 -6.28 19.10
N PRO A 306 3.78 -6.66 19.91
CA PRO A 306 3.58 -6.77 21.36
C PRO A 306 3.03 -5.46 21.92
N ASP A 307 1.98 -5.53 22.74
CA ASP A 307 1.29 -4.39 23.37
C ASP A 307 0.47 -3.47 22.45
N TYR A 308 0.34 -3.77 21.16
CA TYR A 308 -0.51 -3.03 20.23
C TYR A 308 -1.57 -3.93 19.58
N ALA A 309 -2.60 -3.31 19.02
CA ALA A 309 -3.59 -4.03 18.24
C ALA A 309 -2.99 -4.60 16.94
N ASP A 310 -3.48 -5.76 16.53
CA ASP A 310 -3.05 -6.41 15.29
C ASP A 310 -3.44 -5.55 14.09
N LEU A 311 -2.46 -5.23 13.25
CA LEU A 311 -2.66 -4.41 12.06
C LEU A 311 -3.00 -5.30 10.87
N LYS A 312 -4.04 -4.92 10.11
CA LYS A 312 -4.49 -5.67 8.95
C LYS A 312 -4.07 -4.97 7.67
N VAL A 313 -3.39 -5.72 6.80
CA VAL A 313 -2.90 -5.20 5.52
C VAL A 313 -3.19 -6.15 4.38
N LYS A 314 -3.37 -5.61 3.19
CA LYS A 314 -3.24 -6.35 1.94
C LYS A 314 -1.82 -6.18 1.44
N ALA A 315 -1.16 -7.27 1.04
CA ALA A 315 0.25 -7.23 0.66
C ALA A 315 0.51 -7.92 -0.68
N GLN A 316 1.63 -7.60 -1.32
CA GLN A 316 2.13 -8.29 -2.50
C GLN A 316 3.59 -8.69 -2.29
N VAL A 317 3.92 -9.92 -2.67
CA VAL A 317 5.28 -10.44 -2.71
C VAL A 317 6.02 -9.73 -3.86
N ILE A 318 7.04 -8.96 -3.52
CA ILE A 318 7.82 -8.17 -4.48
C ILE A 318 9.05 -8.93 -4.95
N HIS A 319 9.71 -9.67 -4.06
CA HIS A 319 10.84 -10.51 -4.39
C HIS A 319 11.02 -11.60 -3.35
N HIS A 320 11.69 -12.67 -3.76
CA HIS A 320 12.34 -13.61 -2.88
C HIS A 320 13.81 -13.74 -3.31
N THR A 321 14.74 -13.63 -2.37
CA THR A 321 16.18 -13.71 -2.66
C THR A 321 16.87 -14.60 -1.65
N PRO A 322 17.87 -15.42 -2.06
CA PRO A 322 18.74 -16.10 -1.11
C PRO A 322 19.31 -15.09 -0.11
N ASP A 323 19.27 -15.44 1.16
CA ASP A 323 19.85 -14.61 2.23
C ASP A 323 21.29 -15.10 2.53
N SER A 324 22.03 -14.37 3.36
CA SER A 324 23.45 -14.69 3.62
C SER A 324 23.65 -16.01 4.36
N THR A 325 22.60 -16.55 4.98
CA THR A 325 22.64 -17.83 5.67
C THR A 325 22.29 -18.94 4.68
N GLU A 326 23.12 -19.97 4.61
CA GLU A 326 22.89 -21.09 3.69
C GLU A 326 21.52 -21.74 3.98
N GLY A 327 20.70 -21.89 2.94
CA GLY A 327 19.36 -22.47 3.04
C GLY A 327 18.24 -21.50 3.43
N SER A 328 18.51 -20.21 3.68
CA SER A 328 17.46 -19.23 3.96
C SER A 328 17.13 -18.33 2.76
N VAL A 329 15.87 -17.91 2.71
CA VAL A 329 15.30 -17.03 1.68
C VAL A 329 14.64 -15.85 2.37
N ARG A 330 14.91 -14.65 1.86
CA ARG A 330 14.26 -13.41 2.27
C ARG A 330 13.10 -13.10 1.34
N TYR A 331 11.90 -12.93 1.89
CA TYR A 331 10.74 -12.44 1.16
C TYR A 331 10.55 -10.96 1.45
N GLY A 332 10.53 -10.14 0.41
CA GLY A 332 10.19 -8.73 0.49
C GLY A 332 8.75 -8.51 0.06
N LEU A 333 7.94 -7.92 0.93
CA LEU A 333 6.54 -7.62 0.68
C LEU A 333 6.29 -6.11 0.67
N CYS A 334 5.37 -5.69 -0.18
CA CYS A 334 4.86 -4.33 -0.22
C CYS A 334 3.39 -4.32 0.20
N ILE A 335 3.02 -3.35 1.02
CA ILE A 335 1.63 -3.11 1.42
C ILE A 335 0.92 -2.49 0.21
N LEU A 336 -0.24 -3.05 -0.14
CA LEU A 336 -1.13 -2.56 -1.19
C LEU A 336 -2.26 -1.71 -0.61
N ASP A 337 -2.81 -2.14 0.53
CA ASP A 337 -3.85 -1.41 1.24
C ASP A 337 -3.72 -1.64 2.75
N ILE A 338 -4.10 -0.62 3.50
CA ILE A 338 -4.09 -0.59 4.97
C ILE A 338 -5.11 0.45 5.43
N ASP A 339 -5.79 0.18 6.55
CA ASP A 339 -6.68 1.17 7.13
C ASP A 339 -5.91 2.45 7.56
N PRO A 340 -6.42 3.67 7.32
CA PRO A 340 -5.75 4.92 7.70
C PRO A 340 -5.33 5.00 9.16
N GLN A 341 -6.07 4.34 10.05
CA GLN A 341 -5.75 4.33 11.47
C GLN A 341 -4.72 3.27 11.83
N ASP A 342 -4.77 2.10 11.21
CA ASP A 342 -3.74 1.06 11.39
C ASP A 342 -2.40 1.53 10.84
N HIS A 343 -2.43 2.27 9.72
CA HIS A 343 -1.24 2.89 9.15
C HIS A 343 -0.65 3.98 10.04
N LEU A 344 -1.50 4.77 10.71
CA LEU A 344 -1.04 5.74 11.68
C LEU A 344 -0.27 5.07 12.83
N VAL A 345 -0.79 3.96 13.35
CA VAL A 345 -0.09 3.15 14.36
C VAL A 345 1.24 2.63 13.81
N LEU A 346 1.23 2.02 12.62
CA LEU A 346 2.44 1.52 11.97
C LEU A 346 3.52 2.60 11.85
N LEU A 347 3.15 3.77 11.33
CA LEU A 347 4.09 4.88 11.14
C LEU A 347 4.57 5.46 12.47
N SER A 348 3.71 5.53 13.50
CA SER A 348 4.13 5.98 14.82
C SER A 348 5.25 5.09 15.39
N LEU A 349 5.13 3.76 15.23
CA LEU A 349 6.11 2.78 15.70
C LEU A 349 7.41 2.86 14.89
N VAL A 350 7.29 2.90 13.57
CA VAL A 350 8.45 2.95 12.67
C VAL A 350 9.21 4.26 12.83
N HIS A 351 8.54 5.42 12.81
CA HIS A 351 9.20 6.72 12.90
C HIS A 351 9.85 6.93 14.26
N GLN A 352 9.20 6.54 15.36
CA GLN A 352 9.78 6.64 16.71
C GLN A 352 11.01 5.73 16.87
N SER A 353 11.09 4.62 16.15
CA SER A 353 12.28 3.75 16.14
C SER A 353 13.49 4.36 15.43
N PHE A 354 13.29 5.39 14.60
CA PHE A 354 14.37 6.16 13.98
C PHE A 354 14.80 7.35 14.84
N ASP A 355 13.84 8.00 15.50
CA ASP A 355 14.08 9.15 16.36
C ASP A 355 13.13 9.10 17.56
N ILE A 356 13.69 8.83 18.74
CA ILE A 356 12.94 8.67 19.99
C ILE A 356 12.23 9.97 20.43
N TYR A 357 12.67 11.12 19.92
CA TYR A 357 12.07 12.42 20.22
C TYR A 357 10.96 12.79 19.22
N ALA A 358 10.86 12.08 18.10
CA ALA A 358 9.82 12.25 17.11
C ALA A 358 8.56 11.48 17.52
N SER A 359 7.41 12.13 17.42
CA SER A 359 6.13 11.49 17.68
C SER A 359 5.07 11.94 16.69
N LEU A 360 4.29 10.96 16.22
CA LEU A 360 3.18 11.13 15.30
C LEU A 360 1.88 10.83 16.03
N CYS A 361 0.99 11.81 16.11
CA CYS A 361 -0.34 11.71 16.73
C CYS A 361 -0.35 11.16 18.16
N LYS A 362 0.74 11.31 18.90
CA LYS A 362 0.79 10.93 20.31
C LYS A 362 -0.16 11.83 21.11
N LYS A 363 -0.84 11.26 22.11
CA LYS A 363 -1.64 12.03 23.06
C LYS A 363 -0.76 13.10 23.71
N VAL A 364 -1.14 14.37 23.53
CA VAL A 364 -0.39 15.54 24.01
C VAL A 364 -1.14 16.22 25.14
N ASP A 365 -0.41 16.75 26.11
CA ASP A 365 -0.94 17.68 27.10
C ASP A 365 -1.18 19.04 26.42
N LEU A 366 -2.46 19.41 26.27
CA LEU A 366 -2.86 20.62 25.57
C LEU A 366 -2.37 21.90 26.27
N GLU A 367 -2.23 21.93 27.59
CA GLU A 367 -1.69 23.11 28.28
C GLU A 367 -0.22 23.32 27.91
N ARG A 368 0.55 22.23 27.82
CA ARG A 368 1.96 22.31 27.39
C ARG A 368 2.06 22.74 25.93
N LEU A 369 1.17 22.25 25.07
CA LEU A 369 1.12 22.66 23.66
C LEU A 369 0.78 24.15 23.52
N TRP A 370 -0.21 24.64 24.26
CA TRP A 370 -0.55 26.06 24.27
C TRP A 370 0.61 26.91 24.76
N ARG A 371 1.23 26.55 25.89
CA ARG A 371 2.44 27.23 26.40
C ARG A 371 3.52 27.31 25.32
N PHE A 372 3.79 26.20 24.63
CA PHE A 372 4.75 26.15 23.54
C PHE A 372 4.39 27.10 22.38
N PHE A 373 3.13 27.20 21.97
CA PHE A 373 2.72 28.13 20.91
C PHE A 373 2.94 29.60 21.27
N PHE A 374 2.77 29.97 22.54
CA PHE A 374 3.10 31.32 23.01
C PHE A 374 4.61 31.53 23.11
N GLU A 375 5.34 30.62 23.76
CA GLU A 375 6.80 30.74 23.98
C GLU A 375 7.62 30.68 22.68
N SER A 376 7.14 29.96 21.66
CA SER A 376 7.78 29.92 20.34
C SER A 376 7.53 31.17 19.50
N GLY A 377 6.65 32.09 19.94
CA GLY A 377 6.22 33.25 19.17
C GLY A 377 5.25 32.92 18.03
N PHE A 378 4.77 31.68 17.92
CA PHE A 378 3.76 31.29 16.93
C PHE A 378 2.42 32.02 17.16
N ILE A 379 2.09 32.29 18.42
CA ILE A 379 1.01 33.19 18.84
C ILE A 379 1.63 34.48 19.40
N TYR A 380 1.78 35.48 18.54
CA TYR A 380 2.24 36.82 18.90
C TYR A 380 1.05 37.72 19.33
N PRO A 381 1.29 38.87 20.01
CA PRO A 381 0.23 39.67 20.63
C PRO A 381 -0.92 40.09 19.69
N GLU A 382 -0.60 40.51 18.48
CA GLU A 382 -1.60 40.93 17.48
C GLU A 382 -2.45 39.74 17.02
N LYS A 383 -1.85 38.55 16.87
CA LYS A 383 -2.59 37.31 16.56
C LYS A 383 -3.47 36.89 17.74
N TYR A 384 -2.98 36.96 18.97
CA TYR A 384 -3.78 36.64 20.16
C TYR A 384 -4.99 37.57 20.31
N THR A 385 -4.85 38.85 19.97
CA THR A 385 -5.95 39.83 19.99
C THR A 385 -7.12 39.41 19.09
N LEU A 386 -6.84 38.73 17.97
CA LEU A 386 -7.85 38.17 17.09
C LEU A 386 -8.47 36.89 17.68
N LEU A 387 -7.65 36.02 18.28
CA LEU A 387 -8.07 34.72 18.79
C LEU A 387 -8.82 34.78 20.13
N GLN A 388 -8.50 35.74 21.00
CA GLN A 388 -9.00 35.79 22.39
C GLN A 388 -10.53 35.81 22.51
N ARG A 389 -11.21 36.34 21.48
CA ARG A 389 -12.68 36.45 21.44
C ARG A 389 -13.36 35.09 21.33
N GLN A 390 -12.67 34.10 20.77
CA GLN A 390 -13.18 32.76 20.50
C GLN A 390 -12.31 31.68 21.19
N LYS A 391 -11.68 32.05 22.32
CA LYS A 391 -10.67 31.21 22.97
C LYS A 391 -11.21 29.86 23.41
N GLU A 392 -12.45 29.80 23.90
CA GLU A 392 -13.02 28.56 24.41
C GLU A 392 -13.42 27.63 23.26
N GLU A 393 -13.97 28.19 22.18
CA GLU A 393 -14.27 27.44 20.95
C GLU A 393 -12.99 26.88 20.33
N ILE A 394 -11.92 27.67 20.27
CA ILE A 394 -10.61 27.20 19.77
C ILE A 394 -10.09 26.04 20.63
N ARG A 395 -10.15 26.14 21.96
CA ARG A 395 -9.69 25.07 22.85
C ARG A 395 -10.51 23.79 22.65
N ALA A 396 -11.82 23.90 22.50
CA ALA A 396 -12.71 22.77 22.23
C ALA A 396 -12.39 22.09 20.88
N SER A 397 -12.12 22.86 19.83
CA SER A 397 -11.68 22.32 18.53
C SER A 397 -10.35 21.57 18.65
N PHE A 398 -9.38 22.11 19.38
CA PHE A 398 -8.10 21.44 19.62
C PHE A 398 -8.27 20.14 20.41
N GLU A 399 -9.12 20.11 21.43
CA GLU A 399 -9.40 18.90 22.20
C GLU A 399 -9.93 17.78 21.30
N LYS A 400 -10.90 18.08 20.43
CA LYS A 400 -11.42 17.12 19.45
C LYS A 400 -10.35 16.62 18.47
N LEU A 401 -9.53 17.52 17.92
CA LEU A 401 -8.55 17.17 16.88
C LEU A 401 -7.32 16.43 17.41
N TYR A 402 -6.86 16.72 18.64
CA TYR A 402 -5.59 16.21 19.18
C TYR A 402 -5.75 15.04 20.15
N THR A 403 -6.92 14.87 20.78
CA THR A 403 -7.11 13.84 21.83
C THR A 403 -7.94 12.65 21.36
N GLN A 404 -8.74 12.82 20.31
CA GLN A 404 -9.61 11.78 19.77
C GLN A 404 -8.97 11.13 18.53
N ARG A 405 -9.14 9.80 18.40
CA ARG A 405 -8.73 9.06 17.20
C ARG A 405 -9.59 9.52 16.02
N ASN A 406 -8.98 10.03 14.96
CA ASN A 406 -9.72 10.60 13.83
C ASN A 406 -8.96 10.54 12.49
N ASN A 407 -9.69 10.67 11.38
CA ASN A 407 -9.15 10.58 10.01
C ASN A 407 -8.87 11.94 9.34
N VAL A 408 -9.03 13.05 10.06
CA VAL A 408 -8.97 14.40 9.48
C VAL A 408 -7.83 15.26 10.02
N ALA A 409 -7.15 14.85 11.09
CA ALA A 409 -6.04 15.59 11.67
C ALA A 409 -4.82 14.69 11.91
N ARG A 410 -3.63 15.23 11.63
CA ARG A 410 -2.35 14.64 12.01
C ARG A 410 -1.48 15.72 12.65
N HIS A 411 -0.75 15.36 13.70
CA HIS A 411 0.19 16.24 14.37
C HIS A 411 1.52 15.54 14.62
N PHE A 412 2.59 16.31 14.43
CA PHE A 412 3.98 15.88 14.49
C PHE A 412 4.64 16.70 15.57
N ILE A 413 5.16 16.03 16.60
CA ILE A 413 5.75 16.66 17.76
C ILE A 413 7.18 16.15 17.91
N TYR A 414 8.11 17.09 18.00
CA TYR A 414 9.47 16.82 18.45
C TYR A 414 9.57 17.21 19.93
N GLN A 415 9.71 16.23 20.82
CA GLN A 415 9.67 16.41 22.26
C GLN A 415 10.87 15.74 22.93
N LYS A 416 11.52 16.45 23.86
CA LYS A 416 12.63 15.94 24.66
C LYS A 416 12.40 16.29 26.13
N ASP A 417 12.59 15.33 27.02
CA ASP A 417 12.48 15.52 28.49
C ASP A 417 11.20 16.29 28.86
N ASP A 418 10.07 15.85 28.30
CA ASP A 418 8.75 16.45 28.45
C ASP A 418 8.52 17.83 27.80
N ASP A 419 9.55 18.47 27.26
CA ASP A 419 9.47 19.76 26.57
C ASP A 419 9.22 19.61 25.06
N ILE A 420 8.18 20.29 24.57
CA ILE A 420 7.90 20.39 23.13
C ILE A 420 8.87 21.39 22.53
N LEU A 421 9.68 20.94 21.56
CA LEU A 421 10.68 21.77 20.87
C LEU A 421 10.27 22.08 19.42
N GLY A 422 9.42 21.25 18.84
CA GLY A 422 8.89 21.43 17.49
C GLY A 422 7.48 20.87 17.37
N HIS A 423 6.65 21.55 16.59
CA HIS A 423 5.29 21.15 16.29
C HIS A 423 4.96 21.45 14.83
N LEU A 424 4.23 20.56 14.18
CA LEU A 424 3.57 20.80 12.91
C LEU A 424 2.28 19.98 12.87
N SER A 425 1.20 20.54 12.34
CA SER A 425 -0.04 19.80 12.11
C SER A 425 -0.51 19.87 10.67
N MET A 426 -1.34 18.92 10.28
CA MET A 426 -2.03 18.93 9.00
C MET A 426 -3.46 18.44 9.19
N VAL A 427 -4.37 18.99 8.40
CA VAL A 427 -5.77 18.57 8.38
C VAL A 427 -6.23 18.23 6.97
N ARG A 428 -7.00 17.15 6.82
CA ARG A 428 -7.63 16.78 5.55
C ARG A 428 -8.81 17.71 5.29
N PHE A 429 -8.54 18.89 4.73
CA PHE A 429 -9.55 19.93 4.59
C PHE A 429 -10.38 19.78 3.31
N TYR A 430 -9.81 19.23 2.24
CA TYR A 430 -10.55 18.79 1.04
C TYR A 430 -10.39 17.30 0.89
N GLU A 431 -11.25 16.68 0.06
CA GLU A 431 -11.35 15.22 0.01
C GLU A 431 -10.01 14.53 -0.16
N ARG A 432 -9.18 15.01 -1.11
CA ARG A 432 -7.87 14.41 -1.45
C ARG A 432 -6.67 15.28 -1.07
N THR A 433 -6.88 16.27 -0.19
CA THR A 433 -5.87 17.29 0.13
C THR A 433 -5.71 17.51 1.61
N TRP A 434 -4.46 17.44 2.05
CA TRP A 434 -4.07 17.76 3.42
C TRP A 434 -3.43 19.14 3.51
N LEU A 435 -4.02 20.01 4.32
CA LEU A 435 -3.58 21.36 4.60
C LEU A 435 -2.59 21.37 5.78
N LEU A 436 -1.33 21.68 5.51
CA LEU A 436 -0.28 21.93 6.51
C LEU A 436 -0.52 23.26 7.23
N HIS A 437 -0.39 23.24 8.54
CA HIS A 437 -0.57 24.40 9.40
C HIS A 437 0.20 24.23 10.73
N HIS A 438 0.18 25.30 11.53
CA HIS A 438 0.75 25.34 12.89
C HIS A 438 2.20 24.86 13.00
N HIS A 439 3.02 25.15 11.99
CA HIS A 439 4.46 24.89 12.05
C HIS A 439 5.14 25.87 12.99
N ALA A 440 5.71 25.35 14.08
CA ALA A 440 6.33 26.12 15.14
C ALA A 440 7.57 25.39 15.70
N SER A 441 8.52 26.15 16.23
CA SER A 441 9.74 25.61 16.85
C SER A 441 10.22 26.50 17.99
N ALA A 442 10.86 25.92 19.01
CA ALA A 442 11.34 26.61 20.22
C ALA A 442 12.60 27.50 19.98
N GLY A 443 12.84 27.95 18.75
CA GLY A 443 13.96 28.82 18.39
C GLY A 443 15.32 28.27 18.87
N MET A 444 16.03 29.06 19.68
CA MET A 444 17.37 28.71 20.19
C MET A 444 17.40 27.45 21.06
N ARG A 445 16.30 27.11 21.77
CA ARG A 445 16.22 25.91 22.62
C ARG A 445 15.99 24.62 21.82
N GLY A 446 15.43 24.74 20.61
CA GLY A 446 15.04 23.63 19.75
C GLY A 446 15.75 23.68 18.40
N ARG A 447 17.08 23.85 18.39
CA ARG A 447 17.86 23.92 17.15
C ARG A 447 17.54 22.70 16.27
N ASN A 448 17.09 22.95 15.05
CA ASN A 448 16.61 21.98 14.06
C ASN A 448 15.26 21.29 14.34
N ALA A 449 14.61 21.48 15.49
CA ALA A 449 13.33 20.82 15.79
C ALA A 449 12.22 21.15 14.76
N GLY A 450 12.19 22.40 14.27
CA GLY A 450 11.30 22.80 13.18
C GLY A 450 11.57 22.06 11.86
N ILE A 451 12.82 21.71 11.58
CA ILE A 451 13.18 20.93 10.38
C ILE A 451 12.91 19.44 10.62
N SER A 452 13.11 18.94 11.85
CA SER A 452 12.79 17.56 12.22
C SER A 452 11.31 17.25 12.00
N VAL A 453 10.39 18.11 12.47
CA VAL A 453 8.96 17.89 12.23
C VAL A 453 8.58 18.01 10.74
N LEU A 454 9.27 18.86 9.97
CA LEU A 454 9.08 18.94 8.52
C LEU A 454 9.54 17.66 7.82
N HIS A 455 10.67 17.08 8.24
CA HIS A 455 11.16 15.80 7.73
C HIS A 455 10.22 14.64 8.09
N GLN A 456 9.62 14.66 9.30
CA GLN A 456 8.60 13.68 9.70
C GLN A 456 7.38 13.74 8.78
N VAL A 457 6.88 14.94 8.45
CA VAL A 457 5.79 15.10 7.48
C VAL A 457 6.17 14.57 6.11
N GLY A 458 7.35 14.92 5.60
CA GLY A 458 7.84 14.41 4.31
C GLY A 458 7.89 12.88 4.30
N SER A 459 8.34 12.27 5.39
CA SER A 459 8.41 10.81 5.56
C SER A 459 7.01 10.19 5.61
N TYR A 460 6.09 10.78 6.39
CA TYR A 460 4.68 10.39 6.43
C TYR A 460 4.04 10.42 5.04
N VAL A 461 4.22 11.50 4.29
CA VAL A 461 3.67 11.64 2.94
C VAL A 461 4.27 10.59 2.01
N ASN A 462 5.58 10.37 2.03
CA ASN A 462 6.22 9.36 1.18
C ASN A 462 5.73 7.94 1.46
N ASP A 463 5.47 7.64 2.74
CA ASP A 463 4.96 6.34 3.17
C ASP A 463 3.47 6.16 2.90
N SER A 464 2.69 7.24 2.82
CA SER A 464 1.21 7.20 2.78
C SER A 464 0.60 7.51 1.41
N CYS A 465 1.27 8.33 0.57
CA CYS A 465 0.70 8.87 -0.67
C CYS A 465 0.25 7.83 -1.70
N ARG A 466 0.69 6.58 -1.56
CA ARG A 466 0.36 5.49 -2.50
C ARG A 466 -0.94 4.76 -2.14
N PHE A 467 -1.42 4.93 -0.92
CA PHE A 467 -2.64 4.29 -0.46
C PHE A 467 -3.83 5.19 -0.78
N GLY A 468 -4.73 4.71 -1.65
CA GLY A 468 -5.91 5.49 -2.06
C GLY A 468 -6.75 5.96 -0.86
N ARG A 469 -6.88 5.12 0.17
CA ARG A 469 -7.65 5.42 1.39
C ARG A 469 -7.05 6.55 2.26
N MET A 470 -5.81 6.98 2.00
CA MET A 470 -5.18 8.09 2.74
C MET A 470 -5.62 9.46 2.22
N ASN A 471 -6.19 9.51 1.01
CA ASN A 471 -6.71 10.75 0.45
C ASN A 471 -5.65 11.88 0.46
N LEU A 472 -4.43 11.52 0.06
CA LEU A 472 -3.21 12.32 0.17
C LEU A 472 -2.59 12.59 -1.20
N ASP A 473 -3.43 12.93 -2.18
CA ASP A 473 -2.98 13.29 -3.53
C ASP A 473 -2.23 14.62 -3.51
N TYR A 474 -2.73 15.57 -2.73
CA TYR A 474 -2.14 16.90 -2.63
C TYR A 474 -1.80 17.28 -1.19
N MET A 475 -0.68 17.98 -1.04
CA MET A 475 -0.34 18.73 0.14
C MET A 475 -0.51 20.21 -0.15
N MET A 476 -1.15 20.93 0.76
CA MET A 476 -1.42 22.36 0.62
C MET A 476 -0.91 23.11 1.85
N CYS A 477 -0.46 24.35 1.68
CA CYS A 477 -0.24 25.26 2.79
C CYS A 477 -0.46 26.71 2.37
N TYR A 478 -0.63 27.58 3.35
CA TYR A 478 -0.61 29.02 3.12
C TYR A 478 0.57 29.62 3.86
N PHE A 479 1.35 30.45 3.17
CA PHE A 479 2.43 31.22 3.78
C PHE A 479 2.51 32.63 3.18
N ARG A 480 3.31 33.49 3.80
CA ARG A 480 3.60 34.84 3.28
C ARG A 480 5.02 34.85 2.77
N ARG A 481 5.27 35.39 1.56
CA ARG A 481 6.63 35.41 0.95
C ARG A 481 7.66 36.15 1.81
N GLU A 482 7.21 37.15 2.56
CA GLU A 482 8.02 37.88 3.55
C GLU A 482 8.60 36.97 4.64
N ASN A 483 7.95 35.83 4.93
CA ASN A 483 8.46 34.84 5.86
C ASN A 483 9.55 34.01 5.16
N HIS A 484 10.81 34.34 5.40
CA HIS A 484 11.96 33.72 4.73
C HIS A 484 12.02 32.19 4.82
N PHE A 485 11.67 31.61 5.97
CA PHE A 485 11.71 30.16 6.15
C PHE A 485 10.73 29.43 5.22
N PRO A 486 9.39 29.62 5.32
CA PRO A 486 8.46 28.94 4.44
C PRO A 486 8.66 29.30 2.96
N ASN A 487 9.08 30.54 2.64
CA ASN A 487 9.39 30.91 1.26
C ASN A 487 10.57 30.08 0.70
N ARG A 488 11.63 29.88 1.50
CA ARG A 488 12.77 29.04 1.11
C ARG A 488 12.40 27.57 0.94
N ILE A 489 11.56 27.04 1.83
CA ILE A 489 11.14 25.63 1.77
C ILE A 489 10.15 25.40 0.63
N PHE A 490 8.99 26.07 0.67
CA PHE A 490 7.86 25.79 -0.22
C PHE A 490 8.00 26.53 -1.56
N GLY A 491 8.27 27.84 -1.53
CA GLY A 491 8.52 28.63 -2.74
C GLY A 491 9.76 28.11 -3.50
N GLY A 492 10.84 27.84 -2.77
CA GLY A 492 12.03 27.22 -3.36
C GLY A 492 11.77 25.85 -4.00
N LEU A 493 10.78 25.08 -3.52
CA LEU A 493 10.42 23.81 -4.16
C LEU A 493 9.72 24.04 -5.50
N VAL A 494 8.88 25.06 -5.61
CA VAL A 494 8.25 25.43 -6.90
C VAL A 494 9.32 25.77 -7.92
N ASP A 495 10.31 26.58 -7.52
CA ASP A 495 11.46 26.93 -8.36
C ASP A 495 12.31 25.71 -8.76
N TYR A 496 12.49 24.77 -7.83
CA TYR A 496 13.24 23.52 -8.07
C TYR A 496 12.47 22.56 -9.00
N ALA A 497 11.16 22.42 -8.80
CA ALA A 497 10.33 21.48 -9.54
C ALA A 497 10.22 21.84 -11.03
N LYS A 498 10.18 23.16 -11.32
CA LYS A 498 10.05 23.76 -12.67
C LYS A 498 8.83 23.28 -13.46
N ASP A 499 7.81 22.83 -12.75
CA ASP A 499 6.56 22.35 -13.33
C ASP A 499 5.40 22.65 -12.39
N ARG A 500 4.57 23.62 -12.79
CA ARG A 500 3.40 24.08 -12.02
C ARG A 500 2.31 23.01 -11.91
N LYS A 501 2.32 21.98 -12.77
CA LYS A 501 1.41 20.83 -12.69
C LYS A 501 1.84 19.80 -11.65
N ILE A 502 3.00 19.99 -11.01
CA ILE A 502 3.49 19.11 -9.94
C ILE A 502 3.61 19.89 -8.63
N CYS A 503 4.05 21.15 -8.68
CA CYS A 503 4.11 22.04 -7.53
C CYS A 503 3.88 23.47 -7.96
N SER A 504 2.86 24.13 -7.39
CA SER A 504 2.46 25.50 -7.74
C SER A 504 2.33 26.38 -6.51
N ASP A 505 2.41 27.67 -6.75
CA ASP A 505 2.13 28.70 -5.77
C ASP A 505 1.28 29.83 -6.36
N ASP A 506 0.18 30.15 -5.70
CA ASP A 506 -0.80 31.13 -6.17
C ASP A 506 -0.92 32.28 -5.16
N GLU A 507 -0.63 33.52 -5.60
CA GLU A 507 -0.81 34.70 -4.75
C GLU A 507 -2.28 35.09 -4.61
N VAL A 508 -2.72 35.27 -3.37
CA VAL A 508 -4.06 35.72 -3.02
C VAL A 508 -3.99 36.94 -2.08
N ALA A 509 -4.83 37.93 -2.36
CA ALA A 509 -5.00 39.10 -1.49
C ALA A 509 -5.99 38.75 -0.36
N TYR A 510 -5.55 38.85 0.89
CA TYR A 510 -6.39 38.63 2.07
C TYR A 510 -6.99 39.94 2.53
N CYS A 511 -8.31 40.05 2.49
CA CYS A 511 -9.06 41.24 2.85
C CYS A 511 -10.34 40.91 3.61
N SER A 512 -10.88 41.91 4.29
CA SER A 512 -12.21 41.87 4.90
C SER A 512 -13.18 42.69 4.04
N LEU A 513 -14.13 42.05 3.36
CA LEU A 513 -15.21 42.76 2.67
C LEU A 513 -16.25 43.21 3.70
N ARG A 514 -16.60 44.50 3.68
CA ARG A 514 -17.64 45.04 4.55
C ARG A 514 -19.00 44.66 3.98
N SER A 515 -19.93 44.28 4.86
CA SER A 515 -21.32 44.16 4.45
C SER A 515 -21.88 45.54 4.12
N GLU A 516 -22.49 45.66 2.96
CA GLU A 516 -23.31 46.81 2.58
C GLU A 516 -24.73 46.67 3.14
N ASN A 517 -25.47 47.78 3.15
CA ASN A 517 -26.89 47.76 3.49
C ASN A 517 -27.76 47.22 2.34
N THR A 518 -27.27 47.35 1.11
CA THR A 518 -28.03 47.07 -0.12
C THR A 518 -27.72 45.66 -0.62
N ASP A 519 -28.75 44.87 -0.93
CA ASP A 519 -28.55 43.50 -1.46
C ASP A 519 -28.13 43.54 -2.93
N LEU A 520 -27.36 42.54 -3.40
CA LEU A 520 -27.12 42.38 -4.84
C LEU A 520 -28.42 42.12 -5.61
N ARG A 521 -29.39 41.42 -4.97
CA ARG A 521 -30.70 41.09 -5.58
C ARG A 521 -31.52 42.30 -6.02
N GLU A 522 -31.17 43.49 -5.53
CA GLU A 522 -31.82 44.74 -5.92
C GLU A 522 -31.33 45.25 -7.29
N ASP A 523 -30.32 44.63 -7.91
CA ASP A 523 -29.81 44.96 -9.24
C ASP A 523 -30.12 43.85 -10.26
N PRO A 524 -31.00 44.11 -11.25
CA PRO A 524 -31.45 43.07 -12.20
C PRO A 524 -30.36 42.64 -13.18
N LEU A 525 -29.26 43.40 -13.32
CA LEU A 525 -28.16 43.04 -14.21
C LEU A 525 -27.24 42.00 -13.59
N TRP A 526 -27.33 41.80 -12.27
CA TRP A 526 -26.46 40.91 -11.52
C TRP A 526 -27.23 39.73 -10.94
N SER A 527 -26.63 38.56 -10.98
CA SER A 527 -27.14 37.39 -10.27
C SER A 527 -26.03 36.68 -9.52
N LEU A 528 -26.39 36.14 -8.36
CA LEU A 528 -25.55 35.28 -7.55
C LEU A 528 -26.31 33.96 -7.39
N GLU A 529 -25.81 32.91 -8.03
CA GLU A 529 -26.47 31.60 -8.07
C GLU A 529 -25.49 30.48 -7.70
N GLU A 530 -26.01 29.26 -7.51
CA GLU A 530 -25.15 28.08 -7.38
C GLU A 530 -24.36 27.86 -8.68
N ALA A 531 -23.06 27.54 -8.54
CA ALA A 531 -22.22 27.31 -9.72
C ALA A 531 -22.66 26.05 -10.45
N LYS A 532 -22.82 26.15 -11.77
CA LYS A 532 -23.20 25.05 -12.67
C LYS A 532 -21.97 24.50 -13.39
N GLU A 533 -22.11 23.36 -14.07
CA GLU A 533 -21.02 22.70 -14.80
C GLU A 533 -20.27 23.65 -15.75
N ASP A 534 -20.98 24.43 -16.56
CA ASP A 534 -20.41 25.46 -17.44
C ASP A 534 -19.56 26.50 -16.69
N ASP A 535 -19.95 26.86 -15.46
CA ASP A 535 -19.23 27.84 -14.65
C ASP A 535 -17.89 27.25 -14.15
N TYR A 536 -17.89 25.97 -13.77
CA TYR A 536 -16.66 25.26 -13.39
C TYR A 536 -15.70 25.07 -14.57
N ILE A 537 -16.22 24.75 -15.76
CA ILE A 537 -15.40 24.65 -16.97
C ILE A 537 -14.72 26.00 -17.26
N ARG A 538 -15.47 27.11 -17.18
CA ARG A 538 -14.93 28.46 -17.39
C ARG A 538 -13.92 28.87 -16.32
N LEU A 539 -14.20 28.54 -15.06
CA LEU A 539 -13.26 28.74 -13.95
C LEU A 539 -11.95 27.99 -14.21
N ASN A 540 -12.04 26.74 -14.65
CA ASN A 540 -10.86 25.94 -14.95
C ASN A 540 -10.06 26.51 -16.13
N CYS A 541 -10.71 26.90 -17.23
CA CYS A 541 -10.03 27.56 -18.35
C CYS A 541 -9.32 28.84 -17.90
N PHE A 542 -9.98 29.66 -17.09
CA PHE A 542 -9.39 30.87 -16.54
C PHE A 542 -8.18 30.57 -15.65
N TYR A 543 -8.30 29.60 -14.74
CA TYR A 543 -7.21 29.24 -13.84
C TYR A 543 -6.02 28.63 -14.58
N GLU A 544 -6.26 27.84 -15.63
CA GLU A 544 -5.23 27.32 -16.52
C GLU A 544 -4.44 28.43 -17.21
N GLU A 545 -5.14 29.45 -17.72
CA GLU A 545 -4.52 30.59 -18.42
C GLU A 545 -3.70 31.48 -17.47
N VAL A 546 -4.20 31.71 -16.26
CA VAL A 546 -3.57 32.67 -15.33
C VAL A 546 -2.48 32.04 -14.47
N SER A 547 -2.71 30.83 -13.95
CA SER A 547 -1.77 30.15 -13.05
C SER A 547 -1.11 28.94 -13.72
N GLY A 548 -1.93 28.10 -14.35
CA GLY A 548 -1.53 26.76 -14.79
C GLY A 548 -1.21 25.80 -13.63
N GLY A 549 -1.53 26.17 -12.38
CA GLY A 549 -1.18 25.45 -11.16
C GLY A 549 -2.15 24.32 -10.78
N LEU A 550 -2.16 24.00 -9.48
CA LEU A 550 -2.88 22.88 -8.87
C LEU A 550 -3.97 23.27 -7.86
N LEU A 551 -4.22 24.56 -7.61
CA LEU A 551 -5.13 25.04 -6.57
C LEU A 551 -6.55 24.47 -6.72
N LEU A 552 -7.12 24.52 -7.93
CA LEU A 552 -8.45 23.95 -8.17
C LEU A 552 -8.46 22.42 -8.04
N ASN A 553 -7.39 21.73 -8.46
CA ASN A 553 -7.23 20.29 -8.27
C ASN A 553 -7.22 19.91 -6.78
N ALA A 554 -6.47 20.67 -5.97
CA ALA A 554 -6.35 20.45 -4.54
C ALA A 554 -7.64 20.83 -3.77
N MET A 555 -8.41 21.81 -4.24
CA MET A 555 -9.75 22.08 -3.70
C MET A 555 -10.76 20.98 -4.08
N HIS A 556 -10.40 20.11 -5.04
CA HIS A 556 -11.18 18.98 -5.51
C HIS A 556 -12.58 19.38 -5.98
N LEU A 557 -12.64 20.43 -6.79
CA LEU A 557 -13.87 20.99 -7.37
C LEU A 557 -14.17 20.40 -8.76
N PRO A 558 -15.43 20.49 -9.25
CA PRO A 558 -15.76 20.18 -10.64
C PRO A 558 -14.93 21.02 -11.64
N PRO A 559 -14.74 20.57 -12.89
CA PRO A 559 -15.25 19.32 -13.48
C PRO A 559 -14.46 18.07 -13.07
N PHE A 560 -13.42 18.20 -12.23
CA PHE A 560 -12.55 17.10 -11.84
C PHE A 560 -13.18 16.13 -10.84
N ALA A 561 -14.26 16.55 -10.18
CA ALA A 561 -15.00 15.79 -9.20
C ALA A 561 -16.45 16.24 -9.15
N ASP A 562 -17.35 15.35 -8.78
CA ASP A 562 -18.69 15.74 -8.33
C ASP A 562 -18.56 16.31 -6.91
N LEU A 563 -18.96 17.58 -6.70
CA LEU A 563 -18.76 18.26 -5.42
C LEU A 563 -19.54 17.59 -4.28
N GLU A 564 -20.73 17.05 -4.52
CA GLU A 564 -21.51 16.41 -3.45
C GLU A 564 -20.95 15.04 -3.08
N ILE A 565 -20.57 14.25 -4.08
CA ILE A 565 -20.00 12.92 -3.85
C ILE A 565 -18.64 13.06 -3.20
N SER A 566 -17.78 13.89 -3.78
CA SER A 566 -16.40 14.02 -3.33
C SER A 566 -16.29 14.69 -1.98
N ASN A 567 -17.18 15.59 -1.60
CA ASN A 567 -17.09 16.27 -0.31
C ASN A 567 -17.74 15.48 0.84
N ARG A 568 -18.39 14.35 0.55
CA ARG A 568 -19.20 13.60 1.51
C ARG A 568 -18.35 12.99 2.63
N GLU A 569 -17.32 12.24 2.28
CA GLU A 569 -16.51 11.50 3.27
C GLU A 569 -15.78 12.44 4.22
N VAL A 570 -15.15 13.50 3.71
CA VAL A 570 -14.52 14.51 4.57
C VAL A 570 -15.54 15.23 5.45
N ARG A 571 -16.71 15.60 4.93
CA ARG A 571 -17.78 16.24 5.73
C ARG A 571 -18.28 15.31 6.85
N GLU A 572 -18.48 14.03 6.55
CA GLU A 572 -18.89 13.02 7.53
C GLU A 572 -17.84 12.83 8.62
N ALA A 573 -16.56 12.74 8.25
CA ALA A 573 -15.47 12.57 9.20
C ALA A 573 -15.32 13.76 10.17
N TYR A 574 -15.56 15.00 9.71
CA TYR A 574 -15.63 16.16 10.61
C TYR A 574 -16.89 16.16 11.48
N ARG A 575 -18.04 15.76 10.93
CA ARG A 575 -19.31 15.67 11.67
C ARG A 575 -19.22 14.65 12.81
N GLU A 576 -18.52 13.53 12.62
CA GLU A 576 -18.27 12.53 13.67
C GLU A 576 -17.50 13.10 14.86
N LEU A 577 -16.63 14.09 14.64
CA LEU A 577 -15.96 14.85 15.71
C LEU A 577 -16.82 15.96 16.31
N GLY A 578 -18.02 16.17 15.78
CA GLY A 578 -18.86 17.32 16.12
C GLY A 578 -18.21 18.64 15.72
N ILE A 579 -17.49 18.68 14.60
CA ILE A 579 -16.88 19.88 14.02
C ILE A 579 -17.61 20.23 12.73
N LEU A 580 -17.99 21.50 12.57
CA LEU A 580 -18.52 21.99 11.28
C LEU A 580 -17.38 22.11 10.28
N ARG A 581 -17.56 21.52 9.09
CA ARG A 581 -16.76 21.81 7.92
C ARG A 581 -17.57 21.62 6.64
N ASP A 582 -17.75 22.68 5.86
CA ASP A 582 -18.56 22.70 4.64
C ASP A 582 -17.92 23.56 3.54
N ILE A 583 -18.27 23.26 2.28
CA ILE A 583 -17.85 24.03 1.10
C ILE A 583 -19.07 24.29 0.24
N GLN A 584 -19.24 25.54 -0.17
CA GLN A 584 -20.25 25.95 -1.13
C GLN A 584 -19.63 26.82 -2.21
N VAL A 585 -20.13 26.70 -3.45
CA VAL A 585 -19.62 27.48 -4.59
C VAL A 585 -20.75 28.28 -5.20
N ARG A 586 -20.50 29.58 -5.40
CA ARG A 586 -21.46 30.53 -5.95
C ARG A 586 -20.87 31.27 -7.14
N ALA A 587 -21.67 31.40 -8.20
CA ALA A 587 -21.31 32.09 -9.42
C ALA A 587 -21.94 33.48 -9.45
N LEU A 588 -21.11 34.51 -9.59
CA LEU A 588 -21.54 35.88 -9.84
C LEU A 588 -21.55 36.14 -11.34
N LYS A 589 -22.70 36.57 -11.85
CA LYS A 589 -22.91 36.81 -13.27
C LYS A 589 -23.43 38.22 -13.50
N HIS A 590 -22.93 38.85 -14.56
CA HIS A 590 -23.46 40.09 -15.10
C HIS A 590 -24.13 39.81 -16.45
N ASN A 591 -25.45 40.03 -16.55
CA ASN A 591 -26.26 39.68 -17.71
C ASN A 591 -26.04 38.23 -18.20
N GLY A 592 -25.99 37.28 -17.25
CA GLY A 592 -25.76 35.86 -17.53
C GLY A 592 -24.32 35.47 -17.86
N ARG A 593 -23.39 36.44 -17.98
CA ARG A 593 -21.96 36.17 -18.19
C ARG A 593 -21.26 36.01 -16.84
N LEU A 594 -20.54 34.89 -16.67
CA LEU A 594 -19.72 34.65 -15.48
C LEU A 594 -18.62 35.71 -15.33
N THR A 595 -18.58 36.37 -14.18
CA THR A 595 -17.59 37.40 -13.87
C THR A 595 -16.72 37.03 -12.67
N ALA A 596 -17.27 36.31 -11.68
CA ALA A 596 -16.52 35.81 -10.53
C ALA A 596 -17.11 34.51 -9.96
N ILE A 597 -16.27 33.76 -9.25
CA ILE A 597 -16.68 32.58 -8.47
C ILE A 597 -16.29 32.78 -7.01
N PHE A 598 -17.21 32.51 -6.10
CA PHE A 598 -17.01 32.49 -4.66
C PHE A 598 -16.98 31.03 -4.20
N ILE A 599 -15.83 30.58 -3.69
CA ILE A 599 -15.69 29.29 -2.99
C ILE A 599 -15.70 29.60 -1.49
N VAL A 600 -16.82 29.29 -0.86
CA VAL A 600 -17.09 29.60 0.55
C VAL A 600 -16.76 28.37 1.39
N ASN A 601 -15.64 28.44 2.10
CA ASN A 601 -15.23 27.46 3.09
C ASN A 601 -15.80 27.87 4.45
N ARG A 602 -16.55 26.98 5.08
CA ARG A 602 -17.07 27.17 6.44
C ARG A 602 -16.45 26.14 7.35
N SER A 603 -15.93 26.56 8.48
CA SER A 603 -15.51 25.63 9.51
C SER A 603 -15.61 26.23 10.90
N ASP A 604 -15.62 25.38 11.94
CA ASP A 604 -15.46 25.87 13.31
C ASP A 604 -14.10 26.57 13.49
N THR A 605 -14.07 27.56 14.38
CA THR A 605 -12.86 28.29 14.74
C THR A 605 -11.79 27.35 15.30
N GLY A 606 -10.53 27.63 15.03
CA GLY A 606 -9.39 26.97 15.68
C GLY A 606 -8.82 25.80 14.88
N ILE A 607 -9.51 25.28 13.86
CA ILE A 607 -8.91 24.34 12.89
C ILE A 607 -7.67 24.98 12.27
N ASN A 608 -7.79 26.22 11.83
CA ASN A 608 -6.68 27.05 11.38
C ASN A 608 -6.66 28.36 12.18
N LEU A 609 -5.53 28.69 12.82
CA LEU A 609 -5.41 29.87 13.70
C LEU A 609 -5.16 31.17 12.91
N SER A 610 -5.39 31.15 11.60
CA SER A 610 -5.35 32.30 10.71
C SER A 610 -6.64 32.44 9.90
N GLU A 611 -7.71 31.71 10.30
CA GLU A 611 -9.04 31.71 9.67
C GLU A 611 -9.05 31.38 8.17
N LEU A 612 -8.01 30.70 7.66
CA LEU A 612 -7.93 30.36 6.24
C LEU A 612 -8.84 29.18 5.85
N THR A 613 -9.28 28.38 6.83
CA THR A 613 -10.23 27.26 6.64
C THR A 613 -11.69 27.70 6.80
N ASN A 614 -11.94 28.88 7.35
CA ASN A 614 -13.24 29.51 7.42
C ASN A 614 -13.14 30.84 6.66
N SER A 615 -13.14 30.76 5.33
CA SER A 615 -12.81 31.87 4.43
C SER A 615 -13.57 31.76 3.11
N THR A 616 -13.63 32.84 2.34
CA THR A 616 -14.13 32.80 0.96
C THR A 616 -13.01 33.06 -0.03
N THR A 617 -12.73 32.09 -0.89
CA THR A 617 -11.80 32.30 -2.01
C THR A 617 -12.58 32.83 -3.20
N LEU A 618 -12.25 34.05 -3.62
CA LEU A 618 -12.90 34.77 -4.70
C LEU A 618 -12.00 34.72 -5.95
N PHE A 619 -12.43 33.97 -6.96
CA PHE A 619 -11.81 33.98 -8.28
C PHE A 619 -12.47 35.09 -9.12
N LEU A 620 -11.71 36.14 -9.45
CA LEU A 620 -12.15 37.24 -10.30
C LEU A 620 -11.75 36.99 -11.75
N LEU A 621 -12.69 36.51 -12.56
CA LEU A 621 -12.45 36.15 -13.96
C LEU A 621 -12.49 37.38 -14.89
N LYS A 622 -13.29 38.38 -14.53
CA LYS A 622 -13.51 39.61 -15.30
C LYS A 622 -13.48 40.85 -14.39
N PRO A 623 -12.31 41.19 -13.79
CA PRO A 623 -12.20 42.34 -12.89
C PRO A 623 -12.60 43.67 -13.56
N GLU A 624 -12.49 43.78 -14.88
CA GLU A 624 -12.90 44.95 -15.65
C GLU A 624 -14.42 45.17 -15.71
N LEU A 625 -15.23 44.17 -15.35
CA LEU A 625 -16.69 44.25 -15.34
C LEU A 625 -17.29 44.42 -13.95
N ILE A 626 -16.48 44.37 -12.89
CA ILE A 626 -16.95 44.34 -11.50
C ILE A 626 -16.36 45.52 -10.73
N SER A 627 -17.19 46.21 -9.94
CA SER A 627 -16.73 47.22 -8.98
C SER A 627 -16.64 46.66 -7.56
N LYS A 628 -15.90 47.35 -6.68
CA LYS A 628 -15.80 47.01 -5.25
C LYS A 628 -17.17 46.94 -4.58
N GLU A 629 -18.07 47.85 -4.93
CA GLU A 629 -19.42 47.92 -4.37
C GLU A 629 -20.24 46.68 -4.75
N ILE A 630 -20.12 46.20 -6.00
CA ILE A 630 -20.79 44.97 -6.44
C ILE A 630 -20.25 43.75 -5.68
N LEU A 631 -18.93 43.67 -5.45
CA LEU A 631 -18.35 42.59 -4.64
C LEU A 631 -18.85 42.63 -3.20
N SER A 632 -18.90 43.81 -2.58
CA SER A 632 -19.43 43.95 -1.22
C SER A 632 -20.90 43.58 -1.13
N ARG A 633 -21.72 43.98 -2.11
CA ARG A 633 -23.14 43.59 -2.21
C ARG A 633 -23.32 42.08 -2.38
N ALA A 634 -22.53 41.46 -3.27
CA ALA A 634 -22.54 40.00 -3.45
C ALA A 634 -22.16 39.27 -2.16
N PHE A 635 -21.12 39.76 -1.47
CA PHE A 635 -20.70 39.23 -0.17
C PHE A 635 -21.78 39.38 0.92
N THR A 636 -22.49 40.51 0.94
CA THR A 636 -23.68 40.71 1.79
C THR A 636 -24.76 39.69 1.51
N SER A 637 -25.08 39.42 0.23
CA SER A 637 -26.06 38.39 -0.15
C SER A 637 -25.67 37.01 0.38
N LEU A 638 -24.39 36.62 0.27
CA LEU A 638 -23.87 35.37 0.84
C LEU A 638 -24.06 35.31 2.36
N CYS A 639 -23.79 36.41 3.06
CA CYS A 639 -23.97 36.47 4.52
C CYS A 639 -25.45 36.35 4.91
N ARG A 640 -26.35 37.02 4.19
CA ARG A 640 -27.81 36.98 4.44
C ARG A 640 -28.42 35.61 4.17
N GLU A 641 -27.89 34.87 3.21
CA GLU A 641 -28.30 33.49 2.92
C GLU A 641 -27.79 32.49 3.95
N GLY A 642 -26.99 32.94 4.93
CA GLY A 642 -26.33 32.05 5.89
C GLY A 642 -25.25 31.18 5.24
N VAL A 643 -24.85 31.51 4.00
CA VAL A 643 -23.78 30.84 3.26
C VAL A 643 -22.41 31.26 3.82
N ASN A 644 -22.28 32.52 4.22
CA ASN A 644 -21.06 33.08 4.82
C ASN A 644 -21.34 33.67 6.23
N SER A 645 -20.34 33.65 7.13
CA SER A 645 -20.41 34.18 8.50
C SER A 645 -19.56 35.44 8.73
N LEU A 646 -19.43 36.32 7.72
CA LEU A 646 -18.50 37.47 7.68
C LEU A 646 -17.03 37.02 7.73
N SER A 647 -16.71 35.92 7.06
CA SER A 647 -15.35 35.38 7.01
C SER A 647 -14.42 36.20 6.11
N PRO A 648 -13.10 36.13 6.32
CA PRO A 648 -12.12 36.78 5.45
C PRO A 648 -12.23 36.31 3.99
N VAL A 649 -11.86 37.18 3.07
CA VAL A 649 -11.89 36.93 1.63
C VAL A 649 -10.47 36.84 1.08
N LEU A 650 -10.21 35.80 0.29
CA LEU A 650 -8.97 35.57 -0.45
C LEU A 650 -9.23 35.85 -1.92
N VAL A 651 -8.78 37.00 -2.43
CA VAL A 651 -8.97 37.40 -3.83
C VAL A 651 -7.87 36.84 -4.70
N PHE A 652 -8.25 36.04 -5.69
CA PHE A 652 -7.39 35.48 -6.72
C PHE A 652 -7.82 35.95 -8.12
N PRO A 653 -6.89 36.29 -9.02
CA PRO A 653 -5.49 36.57 -8.77
C PRO A 653 -5.32 37.82 -7.89
N ARG A 654 -4.21 37.92 -7.16
CA ARG A 654 -3.93 39.08 -6.29
C ARG A 654 -4.00 40.42 -7.04
N GLU A 655 -3.55 40.48 -8.29
CA GLU A 655 -3.66 41.66 -9.17
C GLU A 655 -5.10 42.14 -9.37
N SER A 656 -6.08 41.24 -9.28
CA SER A 656 -7.48 41.59 -9.49
C SER A 656 -8.04 42.41 -8.35
N ALA A 657 -7.50 42.26 -7.13
CA ALA A 657 -7.83 43.15 -6.01
C ALA A 657 -7.42 44.60 -6.32
N ASP A 658 -6.21 44.80 -6.86
CA ASP A 658 -5.69 46.12 -7.26
C ASP A 658 -6.57 46.74 -8.35
N LYS A 659 -6.95 45.96 -9.37
CA LYS A 659 -7.80 46.43 -10.50
C LYS A 659 -9.19 46.88 -10.07
N VAL A 660 -9.77 46.23 -9.06
CA VAL A 660 -11.12 46.53 -8.56
C VAL A 660 -11.09 47.58 -7.44
N GLY A 661 -9.92 47.92 -6.91
CA GLY A 661 -9.77 48.86 -5.79
C GLY A 661 -10.11 48.25 -4.43
N VAL A 662 -9.94 46.93 -4.29
CA VAL A 662 -10.12 46.23 -3.00
C VAL A 662 -8.83 46.35 -2.20
N GLU A 663 -8.92 46.98 -1.04
CA GLU A 663 -7.82 47.04 -0.08
C GLU A 663 -7.65 45.70 0.63
N TYR A 664 -6.41 45.27 0.82
CA TYR A 664 -6.08 44.02 1.49
C TYR A 664 -5.03 44.22 2.58
N GLU A 665 -5.11 43.37 3.60
CA GLU A 665 -4.26 43.44 4.79
C GLU A 665 -2.95 42.69 4.59
N LYS A 666 -3.00 41.57 3.84
CA LYS A 666 -1.88 40.64 3.66
C LYS A 666 -1.94 40.01 2.27
N ILE A 667 -0.78 39.57 1.78
CA ILE A 667 -0.69 38.67 0.63
C ILE A 667 -0.31 37.30 1.15
N TYR A 668 -1.14 36.29 0.87
CA TYR A 668 -0.79 34.90 1.09
C TYR A 668 -0.44 34.24 -0.23
N VAL A 669 0.37 33.20 -0.12
CA VAL A 669 0.65 32.25 -1.18
C VAL A 669 -0.06 30.96 -0.82
N ALA A 670 -0.98 30.53 -1.68
CA ALA A 670 -1.57 29.20 -1.65
C ALA A 670 -0.62 28.25 -2.39
N TRP A 671 0.15 27.48 -1.63
CA TRP A 671 1.08 26.51 -2.18
C TRP A 671 0.45 25.13 -2.22
N VAL A 672 0.64 24.44 -3.34
CA VAL A 672 0.11 23.10 -3.58
C VAL A 672 1.20 22.22 -4.19
N MET A 673 1.26 20.98 -3.73
CA MET A 673 2.19 19.98 -4.22
C MET A 673 1.45 18.66 -4.43
N ASP A 674 1.56 18.10 -5.64
CA ASP A 674 1.23 16.71 -5.91
C ASP A 674 2.22 15.82 -5.15
N THR A 675 1.72 14.93 -4.31
CA THR A 675 2.56 14.08 -3.45
C THR A 675 3.35 13.03 -4.24
N MET A 676 3.03 12.81 -5.50
CA MET A 676 3.79 11.98 -6.43
C MET A 676 5.07 12.65 -6.94
N ILE A 677 5.32 13.92 -6.58
CA ILE A 677 6.60 14.63 -6.82
C ILE A 677 7.83 13.81 -6.35
N GLY A 678 7.64 12.98 -5.32
CA GLY A 678 8.59 11.94 -4.91
C GLY A 678 9.99 12.48 -4.61
N ASP A 679 10.96 12.02 -5.40
CA ASP A 679 12.39 12.26 -5.15
C ASP A 679 12.77 13.75 -5.18
N LYS A 680 12.16 14.55 -6.08
CA LYS A 680 12.45 15.99 -6.21
C LYS A 680 12.24 16.76 -4.90
N TYR A 681 11.21 16.39 -4.11
CA TYR A 681 10.96 17.00 -2.81
C TYR A 681 12.13 16.76 -1.85
N PHE A 682 12.56 15.50 -1.71
CA PHE A 682 13.62 15.15 -0.78
C PHE A 682 14.98 15.70 -1.20
N GLU A 683 15.29 15.73 -2.50
CA GLU A 683 16.50 16.39 -3.01
C GLU A 683 16.56 17.86 -2.62
N HIS A 684 15.45 18.58 -2.81
CA HIS A 684 15.33 19.99 -2.42
C HIS A 684 15.54 20.17 -0.92
N ILE A 685 14.84 19.41 -0.08
CA ILE A 685 15.00 19.48 1.38
C ILE A 685 16.44 19.15 1.80
N GLN A 686 17.08 18.14 1.22
CA GLN A 686 18.48 17.82 1.49
C GLN A 686 19.43 18.93 1.05
N SER A 687 19.19 19.59 -0.09
CA SER A 687 20.00 20.71 -0.56
C SER A 687 19.97 21.87 0.45
N ILE A 688 18.80 22.15 1.02
CA ILE A 688 18.62 23.17 2.05
C ILE A 688 19.37 22.75 3.32
N LEU A 689 19.20 21.51 3.78
CA LEU A 689 19.88 20.99 4.97
C LEU A 689 21.41 21.03 4.84
N ARG A 690 21.98 20.76 3.66
CA ARG A 690 23.43 20.85 3.44
C ARG A 690 23.96 22.28 3.54
N THR A 691 23.15 23.27 3.16
CA THR A 691 23.48 24.69 3.33
C THR A 691 23.29 25.20 4.76
N VAL A 692 22.61 24.43 5.62
CA VAL A 692 22.49 24.67 7.06
C VAL A 692 23.51 23.78 7.78
N LYS A 693 24.81 24.02 7.57
CA LYS A 693 25.85 23.44 8.43
C LYS A 693 25.81 24.12 9.82
N PRO A 694 26.15 23.40 10.91
CA PRO A 694 26.10 23.90 12.27
C PRO A 694 26.96 25.14 12.51
#